data_AF-A0A416G4C1-F1
#
_entry.id   AF-A0A416G4C1-F1
#
_cell.length_a   1.000
_cell.length_b   1.000
_cell.length_c   1.000
_cell.angle_alpha   90.00
_cell.angle_beta   90.00
_cell.angle_gamma   90.00
#
_symmetry.space_group_name_H-M   'P 1'
#
loop_
_entity.id
_entity.type
_entity.pdbx_description
1 polymer ?
#
loop_
_entity_poly.entity_id
_entity_poly.type
_entity_poly.pdbx_seq_one_letter_code
_entity_poly.pdbx_strand_id
1 'polypeptide(L)'
;MRFYTILLALLFFFYTGNGQAQQIDKKVEAAMDKGFAYSKAKNYQKALETFQKVGEATKGMRTDRERQIYVRSQRMIVLCYQIMGQGKQAMECCTELIKLPLKGQEKQDVRDLYVNTVTSYVQDKMVTEYENFSDLRAFLSELEEYSVPSMQRLIKGLQADTWSFEALEFYRKNEMLQAYSCLIEAYECYEKLKDVKGQMETLMMIRSMEKKYAKLIEERSVLDTEEGLAALMQKAELADGENRIAEALQSFRIVGKYTRKIKTESAQKLHRRAQIRAVRCYLRMKRYQEAWLNCRELLAMDFSGEERAEAEHLAVHSGQLFASMKLLPGATDYPGARKILATIMPYASDESSRDLQNLLGSSWYLEGGKCVLKMKTEQADSCFQKALQAYIAGGDLKEQSQTLLRLGEIRRQKGEAQKAQELLEKARKLALQVNDSELLADVRKEMLLLSRQQNDMDTYASERFALDSLKDIGLRQQYYLDYGDRMMEQGDYALAEYYYNRSLFMVSPGKGDASLFVLYYAKMRDLKMALGDYRSAEEYGREYLILSSDRRDAAFFEPWVTQGLIYARLKNLKSFTECFDVILGLILKKDPAPRMLAMVYKARGLGYSLFEDWKKAYEDFSEAGKILAQYGAGDDELLDNLSSQGMVLTRMKKYKEARKAYRRCAEAYRAKYGKESSQYQETLARLGTVELYLGNKDEGCRLYGQAAQWLQNMVKSQLRYVNSAERGSFWNVAMEKLWTMPFFALQAEATDNAFTEASYNALLFSKSLLLETEKSLQKAIQTEGSSEDLEKFKNMLELKEQTSALYRKYGADSDTLAVLNDRIQKLDHELTVRSKSYADYTRFLDWDYQQVRKLLKDNELLVDFVDYVPQKGKTEYAAFLIRKDREYPLLLRLFTQKELDDLMPENALDLLYGATASEKAVKLLWDKIRPHAVEGATIYYVPSGKLYQLAWESLSTGDGSLLGKHYRFVRLSSAREIARVHAVRESGHSAVLYGGLQYDMTGDEMLAESRKYSVGSQMVMRSTLRGDSAFVALPESSEEVRQIADILTSRKYQVQVHEGISGTEES
;
A
#
# COMPACT_ATOMS: atom_id res chain seq x y z
N MET A 1 -8.69 -13.28 -32.53
CA MET A 1 -8.14 -11.99 -33.03
C MET A 1 -6.61 -11.82 -32.93
N ARG A 2 -5.84 -12.72 -32.28
CA ARG A 2 -4.36 -12.64 -32.23
C ARG A 2 -3.63 -12.87 -33.58
N PHE A 3 -4.35 -13.24 -34.63
CA PHE A 3 -3.77 -13.58 -35.94
C PHE A 3 -3.39 -12.37 -36.83
N TYR A 4 -3.89 -11.16 -36.55
CA TYR A 4 -3.66 -10.00 -37.43
C TYR A 4 -2.43 -9.15 -37.07
N THR A 5 -1.91 -9.25 -35.84
CA THR A 5 -0.78 -8.41 -35.38
C THR A 5 0.59 -8.99 -35.76
N ILE A 6 0.72 -10.30 -35.95
CA ILE A 6 1.99 -10.94 -36.34
C ILE A 6 2.28 -10.74 -37.83
N LEU A 7 1.25 -10.53 -38.66
CA LEU A 7 1.40 -10.34 -40.10
C LEU A 7 2.03 -9.00 -40.49
N LEU A 8 1.99 -8.00 -39.59
CA LEU A 8 2.50 -6.65 -39.83
C LEU A 8 3.99 -6.48 -39.47
N ALA A 9 4.53 -7.32 -38.58
CA ALA A 9 5.92 -7.20 -38.11
C ALA A 9 6.96 -7.83 -39.06
N LEU A 10 6.56 -8.73 -39.98
CA LEU A 10 7.46 -9.46 -40.88
C LEU A 10 7.71 -8.76 -42.24
N LEU A 11 7.34 -7.48 -42.37
CA LEU A 11 7.38 -6.71 -43.64
C LEU A 11 8.60 -5.80 -43.81
N PHE A 12 9.52 -5.73 -42.84
CA PHE A 12 10.71 -4.89 -42.95
C PHE A 12 11.98 -5.70 -42.71
N PHE A 13 12.73 -6.05 -43.77
CA PHE A 13 14.18 -5.80 -43.87
C PHE A 13 14.87 -6.40 -45.15
N PHE A 14 15.53 -5.49 -45.89
CA PHE A 14 16.72 -5.55 -46.78
C PHE A 14 16.75 -6.16 -48.22
N TYR A 15 17.04 -5.24 -49.17
CA TYR A 15 17.91 -5.37 -50.37
C TYR A 15 19.40 -5.32 -49.93
N THR A 16 20.40 -6.00 -50.54
CA THR A 16 21.04 -5.77 -51.87
C THR A 16 22.03 -6.91 -52.27
N GLY A 17 22.28 -7.15 -53.57
CA GLY A 17 23.53 -7.76 -54.10
C GLY A 17 23.41 -8.77 -55.27
N ASN A 18 24.15 -8.53 -56.37
CA ASN A 18 24.25 -9.18 -57.72
C ASN A 18 24.42 -10.71 -57.77
N GLY A 19 24.21 -11.46 -58.86
CA GLY A 19 23.87 -11.23 -60.28
C GLY A 19 23.94 -12.59 -61.00
N GLN A 20 22.99 -12.90 -61.90
CA GLN A 20 22.65 -14.20 -62.52
C GLN A 20 21.77 -15.20 -61.71
N ALA A 21 21.77 -15.20 -60.37
CA ALA A 21 20.70 -15.82 -59.56
C ALA A 21 19.43 -14.93 -59.45
N GLN A 22 19.56 -13.66 -59.85
CA GLN A 22 18.64 -12.55 -59.59
C GLN A 22 17.30 -12.59 -60.35
N GLN A 23 17.20 -13.37 -61.44
CA GLN A 23 15.98 -13.38 -62.27
C GLN A 23 14.92 -14.37 -61.74
N ILE A 24 15.35 -15.46 -61.11
CA ILE A 24 14.46 -16.41 -60.41
C ILE A 24 13.97 -15.77 -59.11
N ASP A 25 14.87 -15.16 -58.33
CA ASP A 25 14.51 -14.47 -57.07
C ASP A 25 13.40 -13.42 -57.30
N LYS A 26 13.49 -12.56 -58.31
CA LYS A 26 12.45 -11.55 -58.56
C LYS A 26 11.09 -12.15 -58.95
N LYS A 27 11.06 -13.23 -59.74
CA LYS A 27 9.79 -13.89 -60.13
C LYS A 27 9.16 -14.63 -58.96
N VAL A 28 9.98 -15.28 -58.13
CA VAL A 28 9.55 -15.99 -56.93
C VAL A 28 9.09 -15.01 -55.85
N GLU A 29 9.82 -13.91 -55.63
CA GLU A 29 9.42 -12.82 -54.71
C GLU A 29 8.10 -12.18 -55.17
N ALA A 30 7.94 -11.88 -56.47
CA ALA A 30 6.68 -11.37 -57.00
C ALA A 30 5.50 -12.36 -56.85
N ALA A 31 5.77 -13.67 -56.97
CA ALA A 31 4.77 -14.70 -56.70
C ALA A 31 4.43 -14.80 -55.21
N MET A 32 5.42 -14.63 -54.33
CA MET A 32 5.23 -14.58 -52.88
C MET A 32 4.36 -13.39 -52.47
N ASP A 33 4.63 -12.20 -53.02
CA ASP A 33 3.82 -10.99 -52.81
C ASP A 33 2.38 -11.16 -53.33
N LYS A 34 2.21 -11.83 -54.47
CA LYS A 34 0.90 -12.18 -55.00
C LYS A 34 0.13 -13.13 -54.08
N GLY A 35 0.81 -14.11 -53.48
CA GLY A 35 0.24 -14.97 -52.44
C GLY A 35 -0.23 -14.19 -51.22
N PHE A 36 0.57 -13.23 -50.75
CA PHE A 36 0.18 -12.32 -49.65
C PHE A 36 -1.03 -11.45 -50.01
N ALA A 37 -1.08 -10.92 -51.24
CA ALA A 37 -2.22 -10.15 -51.72
C ALA A 37 -3.53 -10.98 -51.72
N TYR A 38 -3.47 -12.24 -52.17
CA TYR A 38 -4.62 -13.14 -52.10
C TYR A 38 -5.04 -13.46 -50.66
N SER A 39 -4.10 -13.67 -49.75
CA SER A 39 -4.39 -13.88 -48.33
C SER A 39 -5.06 -12.65 -47.69
N LYS A 40 -4.58 -11.44 -48.00
CA LYS A 40 -5.20 -10.17 -47.55
C LYS A 40 -6.63 -9.99 -48.11
N ALA A 41 -6.87 -10.46 -49.33
CA ALA A 41 -8.20 -10.47 -49.96
C ALA A 41 -9.09 -11.66 -49.50
N LYS A 42 -8.64 -12.46 -48.52
CA LYS A 42 -9.32 -13.66 -47.99
C LYS A 42 -9.56 -14.77 -49.03
N ASN A 43 -8.79 -14.80 -50.12
CA ASN A 43 -8.83 -15.87 -51.11
C ASN A 43 -7.77 -16.94 -50.82
N TYR A 44 -8.02 -17.72 -49.76
CA TYR A 44 -7.01 -18.62 -49.18
C TYR A 44 -6.65 -19.80 -50.07
N GLN A 45 -7.57 -20.31 -50.91
CA GLN A 45 -7.27 -21.36 -51.88
C GLN A 45 -6.28 -20.89 -52.96
N LYS A 46 -6.49 -19.70 -53.55
CA LYS A 46 -5.54 -19.15 -54.52
C LYS A 46 -4.23 -18.74 -53.87
N ALA A 47 -4.26 -18.26 -52.62
CA ALA A 47 -3.05 -17.98 -51.85
C ALA A 47 -2.24 -19.27 -51.62
N LEU A 48 -2.89 -20.35 -51.19
CA LEU A 48 -2.29 -21.68 -50.99
C LEU A 48 -1.62 -22.19 -52.26
N GLU A 49 -2.32 -22.22 -53.39
CA GLU A 49 -1.77 -22.66 -54.69
C GLU A 49 -0.57 -21.82 -55.13
N THR A 50 -0.60 -20.51 -54.82
CA THR A 50 0.50 -19.60 -55.14
C THR A 50 1.72 -19.86 -54.24
N PHE A 51 1.52 -20.05 -52.94
CA PHE A 51 2.61 -20.39 -52.01
C PHE A 51 3.19 -21.78 -52.28
N GLN A 52 2.39 -22.77 -52.69
CA GLN A 52 2.87 -24.09 -53.11
C GLN A 52 3.78 -24.00 -54.35
N LYS A 53 3.43 -23.16 -55.33
CA LYS A 53 4.28 -22.91 -56.51
C LYS A 53 5.60 -22.23 -56.13
N VAL A 54 5.56 -21.28 -55.20
CA VAL A 54 6.76 -20.63 -54.63
C VAL A 54 7.62 -21.66 -53.90
N GLY A 55 7.01 -22.52 -53.10
CA GLY A 55 7.67 -23.60 -52.39
C GLY A 55 8.37 -24.57 -53.33
N GLU A 56 7.70 -25.05 -54.38
CA GLU A 56 8.32 -25.98 -55.34
C GLU A 56 9.48 -25.32 -56.10
N ALA A 57 9.35 -24.03 -56.45
CA ALA A 57 10.40 -23.27 -57.13
C ALA A 57 11.64 -23.02 -56.25
N THR A 58 11.51 -23.07 -54.92
CA THR A 58 12.58 -22.77 -53.94
C THR A 58 13.02 -23.98 -53.11
N LYS A 59 12.45 -25.16 -53.40
CA LYS A 59 12.69 -26.43 -52.69
C LYS A 59 14.15 -26.86 -52.70
N GLY A 60 14.91 -26.42 -53.70
CA GLY A 60 16.34 -26.71 -53.82
C GLY A 60 17.21 -26.03 -52.78
N MET A 61 16.72 -24.98 -52.09
CA MET A 61 17.39 -24.26 -51.00
C MET A 61 18.88 -23.98 -51.29
N ARG A 62 19.23 -23.56 -52.51
CA ARG A 62 20.61 -23.50 -53.02
C ARG A 62 21.37 -22.31 -52.46
N THR A 63 20.65 -21.28 -52.02
CA THR A 63 21.20 -20.11 -51.33
C THR A 63 20.49 -19.89 -49.99
N ASP A 64 21.12 -19.14 -49.07
CA ASP A 64 20.50 -18.79 -47.78
C ASP A 64 19.19 -18.02 -47.97
N ARG A 65 19.12 -17.17 -49.01
CA ARG A 65 17.92 -16.39 -49.37
C ARG A 65 16.82 -17.27 -49.96
N GLU A 66 17.15 -18.22 -50.83
CA GLU A 66 16.20 -19.20 -51.37
C GLU A 66 15.62 -20.08 -50.26
N ARG A 67 16.43 -20.50 -49.27
CA ARG A 67 15.95 -21.21 -48.07
C ARG A 67 14.95 -20.37 -47.28
N GLN A 68 15.25 -19.09 -47.02
CA GLN A 68 14.34 -18.21 -46.27
C GLN A 68 12.98 -18.05 -46.99
N ILE A 69 13.00 -17.92 -48.32
CA ILE A 69 11.76 -17.85 -49.13
C ILE A 69 11.00 -19.17 -49.06
N TYR A 70 11.69 -20.32 -49.15
CA TYR A 70 11.09 -21.63 -49.02
C TYR A 70 10.40 -21.81 -47.66
N VAL A 71 11.12 -21.56 -46.55
CA VAL A 71 10.56 -21.66 -45.19
C VAL A 71 9.37 -20.72 -45.02
N ARG A 72 9.46 -19.48 -45.53
CA ARG A 72 8.34 -18.53 -45.50
C ARG A 72 7.12 -19.02 -46.29
N SER A 73 7.32 -19.64 -47.45
CA SER A 73 6.23 -20.22 -48.25
C SER A 73 5.54 -21.38 -47.52
N GLN A 74 6.31 -22.27 -46.88
CA GLN A 74 5.77 -23.40 -46.11
C GLN A 74 4.97 -22.93 -44.88
N ARG A 75 5.46 -21.90 -44.16
CA ARG A 75 4.70 -21.26 -43.07
C ARG A 75 3.35 -20.73 -43.56
N MET A 76 3.33 -20.11 -44.74
CA MET A 76 2.10 -19.58 -45.32
C MET A 76 1.13 -20.67 -45.80
N ILE A 77 1.63 -21.80 -46.30
CA ILE A 77 0.83 -22.98 -46.65
C ILE A 77 0.11 -23.52 -45.41
N VAL A 78 0.83 -23.69 -44.29
CA VAL A 78 0.23 -24.11 -43.00
C VAL A 78 -0.89 -23.16 -42.59
N LEU A 79 -0.65 -21.85 -42.63
CA LEU A 79 -1.63 -20.85 -42.24
C LEU A 79 -2.88 -20.87 -43.14
N CYS A 80 -2.72 -21.07 -44.45
CA CYS A 80 -3.86 -21.23 -45.35
C CYS A 80 -4.70 -22.46 -45.00
N TYR A 81 -4.06 -23.61 -44.73
CA TYR A 81 -4.79 -24.81 -44.30
C TYR A 81 -5.54 -24.62 -42.98
N GLN A 82 -4.94 -23.94 -41.99
CA GLN A 82 -5.62 -23.62 -40.73
C GLN A 82 -6.87 -22.76 -40.93
N ILE A 83 -6.75 -21.69 -41.72
CA ILE A 83 -7.87 -20.76 -41.97
C ILE A 83 -9.01 -21.45 -42.74
N MET A 84 -8.67 -22.41 -43.59
CA MET A 84 -9.65 -23.20 -44.35
C MET A 84 -10.27 -24.36 -43.56
N GLY A 85 -9.94 -24.53 -42.27
CA GLY A 85 -10.44 -25.63 -41.44
C GLY A 85 -9.82 -26.99 -41.77
N GLN A 86 -8.73 -27.03 -42.54
CA GLN A 86 -8.03 -28.24 -42.95
C GLN A 86 -6.90 -28.56 -41.96
N GLY A 87 -7.27 -28.79 -40.70
CA GLY A 87 -6.32 -28.91 -39.59
C GLY A 87 -5.34 -30.08 -39.70
N LYS A 88 -5.77 -31.22 -40.28
CA LYS A 88 -4.91 -32.39 -40.49
C LYS A 88 -3.79 -32.10 -41.50
N GLN A 89 -4.14 -31.49 -42.63
CA GLN A 89 -3.17 -31.06 -43.64
C GLN A 89 -2.21 -29.99 -43.10
N ALA A 90 -2.71 -29.05 -42.29
CA ALA A 90 -1.86 -28.06 -41.62
C ALA A 90 -0.82 -28.71 -40.68
N MET A 91 -1.23 -29.73 -39.93
CA MET A 91 -0.35 -30.48 -39.03
C MET A 91 0.73 -31.24 -39.80
N GLU A 92 0.34 -31.99 -40.84
CA GLU A 92 1.28 -32.73 -41.70
C GLU A 92 2.34 -31.79 -42.32
N CYS A 93 1.91 -30.62 -42.81
CA CYS A 93 2.83 -29.61 -43.31
C CYS A 93 3.77 -29.05 -42.23
N CYS A 94 3.32 -28.89 -40.98
CA CYS A 94 4.20 -28.44 -39.91
C CYS A 94 5.25 -29.48 -39.52
N THR A 95 4.87 -30.77 -39.50
CA THR A 95 5.78 -31.88 -39.20
C THR A 95 6.91 -31.97 -40.21
N GLU A 96 6.67 -31.63 -41.47
CA GLU A 96 7.73 -31.52 -42.48
C GLU A 96 8.50 -30.20 -42.37
N LEU A 97 7.84 -29.08 -42.08
CA LEU A 97 8.47 -27.76 -41.92
C LEU A 97 9.50 -27.73 -40.79
N ILE A 98 9.27 -28.43 -39.68
CA ILE A 98 10.17 -28.44 -38.53
C ILE A 98 11.47 -29.22 -38.76
N LYS A 99 11.50 -30.11 -39.78
CA LYS A 99 12.68 -30.90 -40.18
C LYS A 99 13.66 -30.11 -41.04
N LEU A 100 13.28 -28.91 -41.50
CA LEU A 100 14.13 -28.07 -42.35
C LEU A 100 15.33 -27.48 -41.58
N PRO A 101 16.41 -27.07 -42.27
CA PRO A 101 17.57 -26.45 -41.64
C PRO A 101 17.30 -25.00 -41.20
N LEU A 102 16.55 -24.81 -40.11
CA LEU A 102 16.11 -23.52 -39.55
C LEU A 102 17.21 -22.83 -38.72
N LYS A 103 17.30 -21.49 -38.77
CA LYS A 103 18.32 -20.69 -38.05
C LYS A 103 17.70 -19.60 -37.16
N GLY A 104 18.28 -19.38 -35.97
CA GLY A 104 17.95 -18.24 -35.10
C GLY A 104 16.45 -18.11 -34.76
N GLN A 105 15.89 -16.92 -34.92
CA GLN A 105 14.48 -16.60 -34.64
C GLN A 105 13.49 -17.41 -35.51
N GLU A 106 13.87 -17.77 -36.74
CA GLU A 106 13.06 -18.59 -37.66
C GLU A 106 12.72 -19.97 -37.06
N LYS A 107 13.68 -20.56 -36.34
CA LYS A 107 13.49 -21.84 -35.66
C LYS A 107 12.45 -21.73 -34.54
N GLN A 108 12.46 -20.62 -33.80
CA GLN A 108 11.49 -20.39 -32.73
C GLN A 108 10.09 -20.13 -33.30
N ASP A 109 10.00 -19.31 -34.34
CA ASP A 109 8.75 -19.02 -35.05
C ASP A 109 8.05 -20.28 -35.61
N VAL A 110 8.83 -21.22 -36.17
CA VAL A 110 8.30 -22.49 -36.70
C VAL A 110 7.85 -23.42 -35.57
N ARG A 111 8.59 -23.48 -34.46
CA ARG A 111 8.18 -24.23 -33.26
C ARG A 111 6.86 -23.71 -32.69
N ASP A 112 6.74 -22.39 -32.56
CA ASP A 112 5.51 -21.77 -32.08
C ASP A 112 4.34 -22.02 -33.04
N LEU A 113 4.57 -21.96 -34.36
CA LEU A 113 3.56 -22.31 -35.36
C LEU A 113 3.12 -23.77 -35.23
N TYR A 114 4.06 -24.70 -35.03
CA TYR A 114 3.75 -26.13 -34.86
C TYR A 114 2.91 -26.40 -33.62
N VAL A 115 3.35 -25.88 -32.46
CA VAL A 115 2.62 -26.03 -31.19
C VAL A 115 1.20 -25.47 -31.29
N ASN A 116 1.02 -24.28 -31.87
CA ASN A 116 -0.31 -23.68 -32.05
C ASN A 116 -1.20 -24.48 -33.01
N THR A 117 -0.62 -25.06 -34.06
CA THR A 117 -1.37 -25.84 -35.07
C THR A 117 -1.90 -27.13 -34.47
N VAL A 118 -1.05 -27.89 -33.78
CA VAL A 118 -1.44 -29.17 -33.18
C VAL A 118 -2.41 -28.96 -32.03
N THR A 119 -2.18 -27.99 -31.14
CA THR A 119 -3.11 -27.70 -30.03
C THR A 119 -4.49 -27.27 -30.52
N SER A 120 -4.57 -26.45 -31.57
CA SER A 120 -5.85 -26.04 -32.17
C SER A 120 -6.59 -27.22 -32.81
N TYR A 121 -5.86 -28.11 -33.51
CA TYR A 121 -6.43 -29.32 -34.10
C TYR A 121 -6.99 -30.26 -33.04
N VAL A 122 -6.26 -30.49 -31.94
CA VAL A 122 -6.71 -31.31 -30.82
C VAL A 122 -7.99 -30.74 -30.21
N GLN A 123 -8.04 -29.44 -29.94
CA GLN A 123 -9.23 -28.78 -29.39
C GLN A 123 -10.47 -28.94 -30.30
N ASP A 124 -10.30 -28.79 -31.61
CA ASP A 124 -11.38 -28.97 -32.58
C ASP A 124 -11.87 -30.43 -32.62
N LYS A 125 -10.94 -31.40 -32.60
CA LYS A 125 -11.27 -32.82 -32.61
C LYS A 125 -11.95 -33.31 -31.34
N MET A 126 -11.57 -32.79 -30.17
CA MET A 126 -12.25 -33.11 -28.91
C MET A 126 -13.75 -32.73 -28.91
N VAL A 127 -14.15 -31.80 -29.76
CA VAL A 127 -15.55 -31.36 -29.92
C VAL A 127 -16.28 -32.11 -31.04
N THR A 128 -15.55 -32.57 -32.07
CA THR A 128 -16.13 -33.04 -33.34
C THR A 128 -16.00 -34.55 -33.62
N GLU A 129 -15.00 -35.24 -33.04
CA GLU A 129 -14.75 -36.68 -33.25
C GLU A 129 -14.51 -37.41 -31.91
N TYR A 130 -15.13 -38.59 -31.77
CA TYR A 130 -15.25 -39.29 -30.49
C TYR A 130 -14.36 -40.53 -30.32
N GLU A 131 -13.67 -40.99 -31.37
CA GLU A 131 -13.14 -42.38 -31.38
C GLU A 131 -11.63 -42.52 -31.18
N ASN A 132 -10.81 -41.45 -31.06
CA ASN A 132 -9.34 -41.59 -30.98
C ASN A 132 -8.60 -40.58 -30.08
N PHE A 133 -8.97 -40.50 -28.79
CA PHE A 133 -8.30 -39.63 -27.81
C PHE A 133 -6.83 -40.01 -27.54
N SER A 134 -6.45 -41.27 -27.75
CA SER A 134 -5.06 -41.73 -27.60
C SER A 134 -4.12 -41.07 -28.61
N ASP A 135 -4.53 -40.95 -29.87
CA ASP A 135 -3.74 -40.30 -30.92
C ASP A 135 -3.58 -38.80 -30.63
N LEU A 136 -4.63 -38.15 -30.13
CA LEU A 136 -4.58 -36.74 -29.72
C LEU A 136 -3.58 -36.51 -28.59
N ARG A 137 -3.50 -37.41 -27.61
CA ARG A 137 -2.51 -37.35 -26.54
C ARG A 137 -1.08 -37.60 -27.04
N ALA A 138 -0.90 -38.50 -28.01
CA ALA A 138 0.40 -38.74 -28.63
C ALA A 138 0.90 -37.46 -29.32
N PHE A 139 0.05 -36.80 -30.12
CA PHE A 139 0.39 -35.53 -30.76
C PHE A 139 0.76 -34.44 -29.76
N LEU A 140 0.04 -34.34 -28.63
CA LEU A 140 0.35 -33.36 -27.58
C LEU A 140 1.68 -33.65 -26.89
N SER A 141 2.03 -34.92 -26.71
CA SER A 141 3.28 -35.33 -26.04
C SER A 141 4.51 -35.00 -26.88
N GLU A 142 4.42 -35.13 -28.21
CA GLU A 142 5.49 -34.76 -29.14
C GLU A 142 5.82 -33.24 -29.11
N LEU A 143 4.87 -32.39 -28.67
CA LEU A 143 5.08 -30.94 -28.61
C LEU A 143 5.90 -30.47 -27.39
N GLU A 144 6.10 -31.32 -26.38
CA GLU A 144 6.79 -30.91 -25.15
C GLU A 144 8.23 -30.45 -25.42
N GLU A 145 8.92 -31.07 -26.38
CA GLU A 145 10.29 -30.74 -26.79
C GLU A 145 10.42 -29.43 -27.58
N TYR A 146 9.31 -28.96 -28.16
CA TYR A 146 9.27 -27.77 -29.02
C TYR A 146 8.66 -26.55 -28.33
N SER A 147 8.04 -26.73 -27.16
CA SER A 147 7.24 -25.71 -26.49
C SER A 147 8.00 -24.99 -25.38
N VAL A 148 7.76 -23.68 -25.26
CA VAL A 148 8.22 -22.88 -24.12
C VAL A 148 7.44 -23.25 -22.85
N PRO A 149 7.99 -23.02 -21.64
CA PRO A 149 7.35 -23.42 -20.37
C PRO A 149 5.89 -22.96 -20.19
N SER A 150 5.53 -21.80 -20.76
CA SER A 150 4.16 -21.29 -20.72
C SER A 150 3.17 -22.09 -21.58
N MET A 151 3.62 -22.65 -22.71
CA MET A 151 2.81 -23.49 -23.59
C MET A 151 2.76 -24.94 -23.11
N GLN A 152 3.78 -25.42 -22.40
CA GLN A 152 3.76 -26.75 -21.76
C GLN A 152 2.58 -26.88 -20.78
N ARG A 153 2.22 -25.81 -20.06
CA ARG A 153 1.03 -25.81 -19.18
C ARG A 153 -0.27 -26.00 -19.98
N LEU A 154 -0.40 -25.35 -21.14
CA LEU A 154 -1.58 -25.51 -22.02
C LEU A 154 -1.64 -26.92 -22.60
N ILE A 155 -0.52 -27.45 -23.09
CA ILE A 155 -0.42 -28.81 -23.64
C ILE A 155 -0.84 -29.84 -22.59
N LYS A 156 -0.31 -29.73 -21.37
CA LYS A 156 -0.66 -30.60 -20.24
C LYS A 156 -2.13 -30.44 -19.81
N GLY A 157 -2.68 -29.23 -19.90
CA GLY A 157 -4.12 -28.99 -19.68
C GLY A 157 -4.97 -29.73 -20.70
N LEU A 158 -4.63 -29.64 -21.99
CA LEU A 158 -5.32 -30.36 -23.05
C LEU A 158 -5.17 -31.88 -22.92
N GLN A 159 -4.01 -32.38 -22.48
CA GLN A 159 -3.85 -33.79 -22.14
C GLN A 159 -4.81 -34.20 -21.00
N ALA A 160 -4.95 -33.40 -19.94
CA ALA A 160 -5.91 -33.65 -18.87
C ALA A 160 -7.36 -33.63 -19.36
N ASP A 161 -7.69 -32.68 -20.24
CA ASP A 161 -9.02 -32.57 -20.84
C ASP A 161 -9.32 -33.81 -21.70
N THR A 162 -8.37 -34.31 -22.50
CA THR A 162 -8.60 -35.52 -23.33
C THR A 162 -8.99 -36.74 -22.49
N TRP A 163 -8.38 -36.91 -21.32
CA TRP A 163 -8.75 -37.95 -20.36
C TRP A 163 -10.17 -37.74 -19.80
N SER A 164 -10.55 -36.51 -19.48
CA SER A 164 -11.90 -36.18 -18.99
C SER A 164 -12.98 -36.44 -20.04
N PHE A 165 -12.73 -36.12 -21.31
CA PHE A 165 -13.66 -36.37 -22.42
C PHE A 165 -13.78 -37.86 -22.74
N GLU A 166 -12.68 -38.60 -22.73
CA GLU A 166 -12.68 -40.07 -22.88
C GLU A 166 -13.40 -40.76 -21.71
N ALA A 167 -13.30 -40.22 -20.49
CA ALA A 167 -14.10 -40.71 -19.38
C ALA A 167 -15.61 -40.56 -19.61
N LEU A 168 -16.03 -39.44 -20.22
CA LEU A 168 -17.43 -39.17 -20.55
C LEU A 168 -17.97 -40.15 -21.60
N GLU A 169 -17.14 -40.55 -22.56
CA GLU A 169 -17.44 -41.60 -23.55
C GLU A 169 -17.74 -42.94 -22.87
N PHE A 170 -16.79 -43.44 -22.08
CA PHE A 170 -16.94 -44.69 -21.35
C PHE A 170 -18.14 -44.64 -20.39
N TYR A 171 -18.38 -43.49 -19.76
CA TYR A 171 -19.57 -43.27 -18.93
C TYR A 171 -20.88 -43.41 -19.71
N ARG A 172 -20.96 -42.85 -20.93
CA ARG A 172 -22.13 -42.99 -21.82
C ARG A 172 -22.34 -44.43 -22.29
N LYS A 173 -21.26 -45.17 -22.55
CA LYS A 173 -21.27 -46.60 -22.91
C LYS A 173 -21.50 -47.54 -21.70
N ASN A 174 -21.64 -46.97 -20.50
CA ASN A 174 -21.82 -47.67 -19.23
C ASN A 174 -20.61 -48.55 -18.83
N GLU A 175 -19.43 -48.25 -19.37
CA GLU A 175 -18.13 -48.87 -19.09
C GLU A 175 -17.44 -48.15 -17.93
N MET A 176 -17.99 -48.35 -16.73
CA MET A 176 -17.65 -47.53 -15.55
C MET A 176 -16.19 -47.63 -15.09
N LEU A 177 -15.52 -48.75 -15.35
CA LEU A 177 -14.13 -48.98 -14.96
C LEU A 177 -13.16 -48.15 -15.81
N GLN A 178 -13.35 -48.18 -17.13
CA GLN A 178 -12.58 -47.41 -18.09
C GLN A 178 -12.83 -45.91 -17.89
N ALA A 179 -14.10 -45.52 -17.66
CA ALA A 179 -14.47 -44.14 -17.36
C ALA A 179 -13.74 -43.61 -16.11
N TYR A 180 -13.69 -44.41 -15.05
CA TYR A 180 -13.04 -44.03 -13.80
C TYR A 180 -11.52 -43.95 -13.93
N SER A 181 -10.88 -44.90 -14.64
CA SER A 181 -9.44 -44.86 -14.91
C SER A 181 -9.04 -43.56 -15.61
N CYS A 182 -9.80 -43.15 -16.62
CA CYS A 182 -9.56 -41.88 -17.32
C CYS A 182 -9.75 -40.65 -16.40
N LEU A 183 -10.72 -40.67 -15.47
CA LEU A 183 -10.90 -39.56 -14.51
C LEU A 183 -9.77 -39.44 -13.49
N ILE A 184 -9.14 -40.55 -13.07
CA ILE A 184 -7.96 -40.48 -12.20
C ILE A 184 -6.80 -39.81 -12.95
N GLU A 185 -6.51 -40.25 -14.16
CA GLU A 185 -5.45 -39.65 -15.00
C GLU A 185 -5.71 -38.15 -15.22
N ALA A 186 -6.95 -37.76 -15.51
CA ALA A 186 -7.34 -36.36 -15.60
C ALA A 186 -7.09 -35.61 -14.29
N TYR A 187 -7.50 -36.17 -13.15
CA TYR A 187 -7.32 -35.55 -11.83
C TYR A 187 -5.84 -35.34 -11.50
N GLU A 188 -5.00 -36.34 -11.71
CA GLU A 188 -3.55 -36.24 -11.48
C GLU A 188 -2.88 -35.20 -12.38
N CYS A 189 -3.30 -35.13 -13.65
CA CYS A 189 -2.83 -34.10 -14.57
C CYS A 189 -3.24 -32.70 -14.10
N TYR A 190 -4.50 -32.47 -13.72
CA TYR A 190 -4.95 -31.18 -13.17
C TYR A 190 -4.28 -30.85 -11.83
N GLU A 191 -3.91 -31.85 -11.04
CA GLU A 191 -3.14 -31.67 -9.81
C GLU A 191 -1.74 -31.13 -10.07
N LYS A 192 -1.00 -31.77 -10.98
CA LYS A 192 0.33 -31.29 -11.40
C LYS A 192 0.26 -29.87 -11.96
N LEU A 193 -0.88 -29.48 -12.54
CA LEU A 193 -1.14 -28.14 -13.06
C LEU A 193 -1.63 -27.12 -12.01
N LYS A 194 -1.95 -27.56 -10.79
CA LYS A 194 -2.63 -26.75 -9.76
C LYS A 194 -3.96 -26.15 -10.27
N ASP A 195 -4.67 -26.86 -11.15
CA ASP A 195 -5.99 -26.46 -11.66
C ASP A 195 -7.10 -26.97 -10.74
N VAL A 196 -7.51 -26.11 -9.79
CA VAL A 196 -8.53 -26.43 -8.79
C VAL A 196 -9.90 -26.64 -9.42
N LYS A 197 -10.20 -25.96 -10.53
CA LYS A 197 -11.50 -26.07 -11.20
C LYS A 197 -11.62 -27.41 -11.91
N GLY A 198 -10.60 -27.78 -12.71
CA GLY A 198 -10.54 -29.09 -13.36
C GLY A 198 -10.60 -30.24 -12.36
N GLN A 199 -9.83 -30.14 -11.25
CA GLN A 199 -9.92 -31.11 -10.16
C GLN A 199 -11.33 -31.22 -9.56
N MET A 200 -11.99 -30.10 -9.31
CA MET A 200 -13.33 -30.08 -8.72
C MET A 200 -14.37 -30.69 -9.66
N GLU A 201 -14.33 -30.38 -10.96
CA GLU A 201 -15.24 -30.92 -11.97
C GLU A 201 -15.05 -32.44 -12.11
N THR A 202 -13.79 -32.91 -12.18
CA THR A 202 -13.45 -34.34 -12.17
C THR A 202 -13.94 -35.03 -10.89
N LEU A 203 -13.76 -34.42 -9.72
CA LEU A 203 -14.25 -34.96 -8.44
C LEU A 203 -15.78 -35.03 -8.37
N MET A 204 -16.50 -34.05 -8.93
CA MET A 204 -17.97 -34.11 -9.01
C MET A 204 -18.44 -35.27 -9.89
N MET A 205 -17.77 -35.50 -11.01
CA MET A 205 -18.08 -36.60 -11.91
C MET A 205 -17.79 -37.96 -11.24
N ILE A 206 -16.64 -38.08 -10.56
CA ILE A 206 -16.32 -39.24 -9.71
C ILE A 206 -17.42 -39.48 -8.66
N ARG A 207 -17.84 -38.45 -7.91
CA ARG A 207 -18.91 -38.56 -6.88
C ARG A 207 -20.27 -38.98 -7.46
N SER A 208 -20.60 -38.53 -8.67
CA SER A 208 -21.82 -38.93 -9.38
C SER A 208 -21.79 -40.41 -9.77
N MET A 209 -20.65 -40.87 -10.30
CA MET A 209 -20.41 -42.28 -10.62
C MET A 209 -20.45 -43.17 -9.37
N GLU A 210 -19.79 -42.74 -8.29
CA GLU A 210 -19.82 -43.41 -6.98
C GLU A 210 -21.25 -43.65 -6.47
N LYS A 211 -22.14 -42.65 -6.61
CA LYS A 211 -23.55 -42.74 -6.19
C LYS A 211 -24.34 -43.73 -7.04
N LYS A 212 -24.10 -43.76 -8.36
CA LYS A 212 -24.77 -44.68 -9.30
C LYS A 212 -24.31 -46.13 -9.09
N TYR A 213 -23.01 -46.33 -8.84
CA TYR A 213 -22.41 -47.64 -8.56
C TYR A 213 -22.87 -48.21 -7.21
N ALA A 214 -22.95 -47.39 -6.16
CA ALA A 214 -23.49 -47.82 -4.87
C ALA A 214 -24.93 -48.37 -4.97
N LYS A 215 -25.76 -47.77 -5.82
CA LYS A 215 -27.14 -48.21 -6.07
C LYS A 215 -27.19 -49.59 -6.76
N LEU A 216 -26.29 -49.84 -7.73
CA LEU A 216 -26.16 -51.13 -8.42
C LEU A 216 -25.73 -52.28 -7.49
N ILE A 217 -24.94 -51.98 -6.46
CA ILE A 217 -24.55 -52.98 -5.45
C ILE A 217 -25.70 -53.22 -4.46
N GLU A 218 -26.37 -52.17 -3.99
CA GLU A 218 -27.48 -52.26 -3.02
C GLU A 218 -28.71 -53.04 -3.54
N GLU A 219 -28.86 -53.23 -4.86
CA GLU A 219 -29.96 -54.00 -5.48
C GLU A 219 -29.81 -55.53 -5.37
N ARG A 220 -28.79 -56.06 -4.67
CA ARG A 220 -28.57 -57.51 -4.47
C ARG A 220 -29.07 -57.98 -3.09
N SER A 221 -29.99 -58.94 -3.05
CA SER A 221 -30.56 -59.56 -1.83
C SER A 221 -29.56 -60.30 -0.91
N VAL A 222 -28.30 -60.39 -1.32
CA VAL A 222 -27.22 -61.10 -0.63
C VAL A 222 -26.57 -60.24 0.48
N LEU A 223 -26.84 -58.93 0.51
CA LEU A 223 -26.24 -57.96 1.44
C LEU A 223 -26.78 -57.99 2.89
N ASP A 224 -27.88 -58.70 3.14
CA ASP A 224 -28.44 -58.87 4.49
C ASP A 224 -27.82 -60.06 5.25
N THR A 225 -26.93 -60.83 4.60
CA THR A 225 -26.26 -61.99 5.20
C THR A 225 -24.78 -61.71 5.48
N GLU A 226 -24.26 -62.27 6.57
CA GLU A 226 -22.85 -62.07 6.95
C GLU A 226 -21.88 -62.67 5.90
N GLU A 227 -22.22 -63.82 5.32
CA GLU A 227 -21.46 -64.45 4.22
C GLU A 227 -21.43 -63.59 2.96
N GLY A 228 -22.57 -62.97 2.61
CA GLY A 228 -22.66 -62.05 1.48
C GLY A 228 -21.81 -60.80 1.65
N LEU A 229 -21.77 -60.25 2.87
CA LEU A 229 -20.92 -59.11 3.22
C LEU A 229 -19.43 -59.48 3.21
N ALA A 230 -19.07 -60.69 3.67
CA ALA A 230 -17.70 -61.19 3.59
C ALA A 230 -17.22 -61.40 2.14
N ALA A 231 -18.09 -61.92 1.27
CA ALA A 231 -17.78 -62.06 -0.16
C ALA A 231 -17.62 -60.71 -0.87
N LEU A 232 -18.44 -59.71 -0.51
CA LEU A 232 -18.28 -58.34 -1.01
C LEU A 232 -16.97 -57.72 -0.52
N MET A 233 -16.59 -57.97 0.74
CA MET A 233 -15.32 -57.50 1.30
C MET A 233 -14.11 -58.06 0.53
N GLN A 234 -14.09 -59.35 0.21
CA GLN A 234 -12.98 -59.94 -0.58
C GLN A 234 -12.88 -59.34 -1.99
N LYS A 235 -14.02 -59.12 -2.65
CA LYS A 235 -14.05 -58.45 -3.96
C LYS A 235 -13.53 -57.01 -3.88
N ALA A 236 -13.88 -56.30 -2.81
CA ALA A 236 -13.40 -54.95 -2.57
C ALA A 236 -11.89 -54.91 -2.34
N GLU A 237 -11.32 -55.89 -1.64
CA GLU A 237 -9.87 -56.01 -1.42
C GLU A 237 -9.12 -56.33 -2.72
N LEU A 238 -9.69 -57.17 -3.59
CA LEU A 238 -9.13 -57.44 -4.91
C LEU A 238 -9.15 -56.18 -5.79
N ALA A 239 -10.27 -55.44 -5.79
CA ALA A 239 -10.38 -54.17 -6.48
C ALA A 239 -9.38 -53.13 -5.95
N ASP A 240 -9.18 -53.04 -4.63
CA ASP A 240 -8.17 -52.17 -4.01
C ASP A 240 -6.75 -52.53 -4.48
N GLY A 241 -6.43 -53.83 -4.56
CA GLY A 241 -5.15 -54.35 -5.06
C GLY A 241 -4.89 -54.06 -6.55
N GLU A 242 -5.95 -53.97 -7.35
CA GLU A 242 -5.90 -53.58 -8.77
C GLU A 242 -5.97 -52.05 -8.97
N ASN A 243 -5.79 -51.26 -7.91
CA ASN A 243 -5.85 -49.80 -7.92
C ASN A 243 -7.24 -49.22 -8.30
N ARG A 244 -8.32 -50.02 -8.20
CA ARG A 244 -9.71 -49.59 -8.41
C ARG A 244 -10.31 -48.98 -7.14
N ILE A 245 -9.71 -47.87 -6.68
CA ILE A 245 -9.93 -47.29 -5.34
C ILE A 245 -11.38 -46.90 -5.04
N ALA A 246 -12.10 -46.27 -5.99
CA ALA A 246 -13.48 -45.84 -5.74
C ALA A 246 -14.46 -47.03 -5.67
N GLU A 247 -14.26 -48.05 -6.50
CA GLU A 247 -15.04 -49.30 -6.44
C GLU A 247 -14.83 -50.01 -5.09
N ALA A 248 -13.57 -50.13 -4.68
CA ALA A 248 -13.21 -50.67 -3.38
C ALA A 248 -13.84 -49.84 -2.24
N LEU A 249 -13.72 -48.51 -2.29
CA LEU A 249 -14.29 -47.60 -1.29
C LEU A 249 -15.81 -47.74 -1.17
N GLN A 250 -16.55 -47.76 -2.28
CA GLN A 250 -18.01 -47.94 -2.21
C GLN A 250 -18.37 -49.29 -1.60
N SER A 251 -17.66 -50.35 -1.98
CA SER A 251 -17.88 -51.68 -1.44
C SER A 251 -17.56 -51.73 0.07
N PHE A 252 -16.45 -51.14 0.51
CA PHE A 252 -16.10 -51.02 1.94
C PHE A 252 -17.14 -50.21 2.73
N ARG A 253 -17.69 -49.13 2.16
CA ARG A 253 -18.76 -48.34 2.79
C ARG A 253 -20.05 -49.13 2.94
N ILE A 254 -20.42 -49.92 1.94
CA ILE A 254 -21.60 -50.80 1.98
C ILE A 254 -21.40 -51.89 3.03
N VAL A 255 -20.26 -52.59 2.99
CA VAL A 255 -19.92 -53.60 4.01
C VAL A 255 -20.01 -52.98 5.41
N GLY A 256 -19.39 -51.82 5.63
CA GLY A 256 -19.47 -51.10 6.89
C GLY A 256 -20.90 -50.74 7.34
N LYS A 257 -21.74 -50.23 6.44
CA LYS A 257 -23.13 -49.84 6.73
C LYS A 257 -24.00 -51.02 7.16
N TYR A 258 -23.89 -52.16 6.48
CA TYR A 258 -24.74 -53.33 6.74
C TYR A 258 -24.23 -54.17 7.91
N THR A 259 -22.91 -54.33 8.04
CA THR A 259 -22.32 -55.00 9.22
C THR A 259 -22.66 -54.30 10.54
N ARG A 260 -22.85 -52.98 10.56
CA ARG A 260 -23.25 -52.21 11.76
C ARG A 260 -24.61 -52.66 12.33
N LYS A 261 -25.48 -53.27 11.52
CA LYS A 261 -26.81 -53.76 11.93
C LYS A 261 -26.76 -55.15 12.56
N ILE A 262 -25.68 -55.89 12.35
CA ILE A 262 -25.53 -57.28 12.78
C ILE A 262 -24.68 -57.29 14.06
N LYS A 263 -25.25 -57.80 15.17
CA LYS A 263 -24.60 -57.82 16.49
C LYS A 263 -23.81 -59.11 16.75
N THR A 264 -23.11 -59.64 15.74
CA THR A 264 -22.19 -60.78 15.89
C THR A 264 -20.75 -60.28 15.99
N GLU A 265 -19.89 -61.01 16.70
CA GLU A 265 -18.47 -60.65 16.85
C GLU A 265 -17.74 -60.65 15.48
N SER A 266 -18.08 -61.61 14.62
CA SER A 266 -17.53 -61.72 13.27
C SER A 266 -17.99 -60.57 12.35
N ALA A 267 -19.27 -60.14 12.41
CA ALA A 267 -19.72 -58.95 11.69
C ALA A 267 -19.07 -57.66 12.22
N GLN A 268 -18.81 -57.56 13.53
CA GLN A 268 -18.08 -56.42 14.11
C GLN A 268 -16.61 -56.37 13.65
N LYS A 269 -15.95 -57.52 13.54
CA LYS A 269 -14.59 -57.59 12.97
C LYS A 269 -14.56 -57.20 11.50
N LEU A 270 -15.53 -57.70 10.73
CA LEU A 270 -15.71 -57.34 9.33
C LEU A 270 -16.00 -55.84 9.15
N HIS A 271 -16.81 -55.26 10.04
CA HIS A 271 -17.09 -53.82 10.10
C HIS A 271 -15.81 -53.01 10.26
N ARG A 272 -15.00 -53.31 11.28
CA ARG A 272 -13.74 -52.59 11.56
C ARG A 272 -12.77 -52.66 10.39
N ARG A 273 -12.57 -53.85 9.82
CA ARG A 273 -11.70 -54.05 8.65
C ARG A 273 -12.18 -53.24 7.44
N ALA A 274 -13.49 -53.19 7.19
CA ALA A 274 -14.07 -52.38 6.12
C ALA A 274 -13.86 -50.87 6.36
N GLN A 275 -14.04 -50.38 7.58
CA GLN A 275 -13.79 -48.97 7.91
C GLN A 275 -12.31 -48.60 7.76
N ILE A 276 -11.38 -49.42 8.27
CA ILE A 276 -9.93 -49.20 8.13
C ILE A 276 -9.53 -49.11 6.65
N ARG A 277 -10.03 -50.02 5.81
CA ARG A 277 -9.78 -49.99 4.36
C ARG A 277 -10.40 -48.77 3.69
N ALA A 278 -11.62 -48.39 4.08
CA ALA A 278 -12.26 -47.17 3.57
C ALA A 278 -11.45 -45.91 3.91
N VAL A 279 -10.86 -45.81 5.10
CA VAL A 279 -9.96 -44.71 5.48
C VAL A 279 -8.76 -44.63 4.55
N ARG A 280 -8.09 -45.75 4.25
CA ARG A 280 -6.96 -45.79 3.32
C ARG A 280 -7.37 -45.29 1.92
N CYS A 281 -8.54 -45.69 1.44
CA CYS A 281 -9.09 -45.18 0.19
C CYS A 281 -9.35 -43.67 0.26
N TYR A 282 -9.98 -43.16 1.33
CA TYR A 282 -10.21 -41.72 1.50
C TYR A 282 -8.91 -40.92 1.50
N LEU A 283 -7.86 -41.41 2.16
CA LEU A 283 -6.54 -40.78 2.18
C LEU A 283 -5.92 -40.73 0.78
N ARG A 284 -5.93 -41.84 0.03
CA ARG A 284 -5.44 -41.89 -1.37
C ARG A 284 -6.22 -40.95 -2.28
N MET A 285 -7.49 -40.72 -1.98
CA MET A 285 -8.36 -39.76 -2.69
C MET A 285 -8.30 -38.33 -2.13
N LYS A 286 -7.44 -38.04 -1.15
CA LYS A 286 -7.29 -36.71 -0.51
C LYS A 286 -8.56 -36.19 0.18
N ARG A 287 -9.45 -37.08 0.58
CA ARG A 287 -10.70 -36.80 1.29
C ARG A 287 -10.46 -36.82 2.80
N TYR A 288 -9.65 -35.88 3.29
CA TYR A 288 -9.12 -35.88 4.66
C TYR A 288 -10.20 -35.72 5.73
N GLN A 289 -11.26 -34.95 5.45
CA GLN A 289 -12.37 -34.77 6.39
C GLN A 289 -13.11 -36.10 6.62
N GLU A 290 -13.45 -36.81 5.54
CA GLU A 290 -14.13 -38.10 5.64
C GLU A 290 -13.23 -39.16 6.27
N ALA A 291 -11.94 -39.21 5.92
CA ALA A 291 -10.96 -40.08 6.56
C ALA A 291 -10.91 -39.84 8.08
N TRP A 292 -10.79 -38.58 8.51
CA TRP A 292 -10.74 -38.21 9.93
C TRP A 292 -12.02 -38.58 10.69
N LEU A 293 -13.19 -38.28 10.12
CA LEU A 293 -14.47 -38.61 10.75
C LEU A 293 -14.63 -40.13 10.94
N ASN A 294 -14.19 -40.91 9.96
CA ASN A 294 -14.25 -42.37 10.01
C ASN A 294 -13.26 -42.93 11.05
N CYS A 295 -12.02 -42.43 11.09
CA CYS A 295 -11.05 -42.76 12.13
C CYS A 295 -11.56 -42.43 13.54
N ARG A 296 -12.23 -41.29 13.71
CA ARG A 296 -12.81 -40.91 15.00
C ARG A 296 -13.91 -41.88 15.46
N GLU A 297 -14.73 -42.37 14.53
CA GLU A 297 -15.70 -43.43 14.84
C GLU A 297 -15.01 -44.74 15.23
N LEU A 298 -13.96 -45.14 14.51
CA LEU A 298 -13.15 -46.31 14.84
C LEU A 298 -12.52 -46.18 16.24
N LEU A 299 -11.90 -45.04 16.56
CA LEU A 299 -11.25 -44.83 17.86
C LEU A 299 -12.22 -44.92 19.05
N ALA A 300 -13.50 -44.63 18.84
CA ALA A 300 -14.54 -44.71 19.86
C ALA A 300 -15.10 -46.14 20.08
N MET A 301 -14.75 -47.11 19.21
CA MET A 301 -15.14 -48.51 19.38
C MET A 301 -14.20 -49.22 20.36
N ASP A 302 -14.76 -50.18 21.10
CA ASP A 302 -14.03 -51.03 22.04
C ASP A 302 -13.44 -52.25 21.32
N PHE A 303 -12.13 -52.21 21.00
CA PHE A 303 -11.37 -53.32 20.41
C PHE A 303 -9.85 -53.13 20.59
N SER A 304 -9.10 -54.23 20.57
CA SER A 304 -7.64 -54.27 20.83
C SER A 304 -6.87 -55.09 19.78
N GLY A 305 -5.54 -54.96 19.75
CA GLY A 305 -4.65 -55.73 18.86
C GLY A 305 -4.16 -54.93 17.63
N GLU A 306 -3.66 -55.63 16.61
CA GLU A 306 -3.07 -55.00 15.40
C GLU A 306 -4.05 -54.08 14.66
N GLU A 307 -5.32 -54.46 14.56
CA GLU A 307 -6.38 -53.63 13.95
C GLU A 307 -6.51 -52.28 14.67
N ARG A 308 -6.34 -52.26 16.00
CA ARG A 308 -6.44 -51.05 16.81
C ARG A 308 -5.23 -50.15 16.59
N ALA A 309 -4.03 -50.72 16.61
CA ALA A 309 -2.79 -49.99 16.33
C ALA A 309 -2.82 -49.36 14.92
N GLU A 310 -3.36 -50.08 13.93
CA GLU A 310 -3.52 -49.54 12.58
C GLU A 310 -4.52 -48.37 12.53
N ALA A 311 -5.67 -48.50 13.20
CA ALA A 311 -6.66 -47.44 13.29
C ALA A 311 -6.10 -46.18 13.98
N GLU A 312 -5.28 -46.34 15.02
CA GLU A 312 -4.59 -45.26 15.72
C GLU A 312 -3.59 -44.54 14.80
N HIS A 313 -2.76 -45.29 14.07
CA HIS A 313 -1.82 -44.71 13.10
C HIS A 313 -2.56 -43.93 11.99
N LEU A 314 -3.62 -44.50 11.42
CA LEU A 314 -4.44 -43.83 10.40
C LEU A 314 -5.17 -42.60 10.96
N ALA A 315 -5.58 -42.63 12.23
CA ALA A 315 -6.20 -41.49 12.88
C ALA A 315 -5.23 -40.32 13.04
N VAL A 316 -3.98 -40.59 13.46
CA VAL A 316 -2.92 -39.56 13.53
C VAL A 316 -2.68 -38.94 12.17
N HIS A 317 -2.46 -39.76 11.14
CA HIS A 317 -2.16 -39.27 9.79
C HIS A 317 -3.33 -38.47 9.17
N SER A 318 -4.56 -39.01 9.22
CA SER A 318 -5.75 -38.33 8.69
C SER A 318 -6.11 -37.06 9.46
N GLY A 319 -5.96 -37.07 10.79
CA GLY A 319 -6.20 -35.92 11.65
C GLY A 319 -5.19 -34.81 11.41
N GLN A 320 -3.90 -35.13 11.24
CA GLN A 320 -2.84 -34.17 10.89
C GLN A 320 -3.17 -33.46 9.57
N LEU A 321 -3.48 -34.21 8.51
CA LEU A 321 -3.82 -33.65 7.19
C LEU A 321 -5.08 -32.77 7.23
N PHE A 322 -6.11 -33.21 7.96
CA PHE A 322 -7.33 -32.43 8.11
C PHE A 322 -7.12 -31.16 8.95
N ALA A 323 -6.31 -31.22 10.01
CA ALA A 323 -5.92 -30.05 10.78
C ALA A 323 -5.13 -29.05 9.93
N SER A 324 -4.16 -29.51 9.13
CA SER A 324 -3.42 -28.66 8.18
C SER A 324 -4.34 -27.96 7.18
N MET A 325 -5.33 -28.67 6.64
CA MET A 325 -6.32 -28.10 5.72
C MET A 325 -7.14 -26.98 6.38
N LYS A 326 -7.43 -27.08 7.68
CA LYS A 326 -8.13 -26.05 8.47
C LYS A 326 -7.29 -24.81 8.74
N LEU A 327 -5.98 -24.85 8.50
CA LEU A 327 -5.07 -23.71 8.63
C LEU A 327 -4.87 -22.94 7.32
N LEU A 328 -5.36 -23.47 6.18
CA LEU A 328 -5.19 -22.84 4.87
C LEU A 328 -5.95 -21.50 4.75
N PRO A 329 -5.45 -20.55 3.93
CA PRO A 329 -6.15 -19.30 3.63
C PRO A 329 -7.54 -19.55 3.02
N GLY A 330 -8.57 -18.90 3.54
CA GLY A 330 -9.95 -18.98 3.04
C GLY A 330 -10.86 -20.02 3.71
N ALA A 331 -10.29 -21.04 4.38
CA ALA A 331 -11.02 -22.07 5.14
C ALA A 331 -10.63 -22.10 6.63
N THR A 332 -10.07 -20.99 7.12
CA THR A 332 -9.30 -20.91 8.36
C THR A 332 -10.16 -21.08 9.62
N ASP A 333 -9.88 -22.12 10.40
CA ASP A 333 -10.52 -22.45 11.68
C ASP A 333 -9.47 -22.96 12.67
N TYR A 334 -8.78 -22.04 13.34
CA TYR A 334 -7.71 -22.37 14.29
C TYR A 334 -8.20 -23.21 15.48
N PRO A 335 -9.32 -22.86 16.17
CA PRO A 335 -9.83 -23.69 17.26
C PRO A 335 -10.22 -25.10 16.80
N GLY A 336 -10.81 -25.24 15.61
CA GLY A 336 -11.14 -26.54 15.03
C GLY A 336 -9.90 -27.39 14.76
N ALA A 337 -8.85 -26.81 14.17
CA ALA A 337 -7.57 -27.49 13.96
C ALA A 337 -6.96 -27.98 15.28
N ARG A 338 -6.93 -27.14 16.32
CA ARG A 338 -6.41 -27.52 17.65
C ARG A 338 -7.19 -28.63 18.32
N LYS A 339 -8.52 -28.66 18.15
CA LYS A 339 -9.37 -29.73 18.68
C LYS A 339 -9.04 -31.07 18.03
N ILE A 340 -8.79 -31.09 16.72
CA ILE A 340 -8.36 -32.30 16.01
C ILE A 340 -7.00 -32.76 16.55
N LEU A 341 -6.02 -31.85 16.61
CA LEU A 341 -4.66 -32.13 17.11
C LEU A 341 -4.67 -32.71 18.53
N ALA A 342 -5.43 -32.10 19.44
CA ALA A 342 -5.58 -32.58 20.81
C ALA A 342 -6.20 -34.00 20.89
N THR A 343 -7.06 -34.36 19.93
CA THR A 343 -7.68 -35.69 19.88
C THR A 343 -6.70 -36.76 19.43
N ILE A 344 -5.78 -36.44 18.51
CA ILE A 344 -4.83 -37.41 17.94
C ILE A 344 -3.50 -37.51 18.69
N MET A 345 -3.13 -36.47 19.46
CA MET A 345 -1.87 -36.42 20.21
C MET A 345 -1.58 -37.66 21.06
N PRO A 346 -2.56 -38.25 21.81
CA PRO A 346 -2.30 -39.42 22.65
C PRO A 346 -1.94 -40.70 21.88
N TYR A 347 -2.22 -40.75 20.57
CA TYR A 347 -1.99 -41.90 19.71
C TYR A 347 -0.74 -41.77 18.83
N ALA A 348 -0.04 -40.63 18.92
CA ALA A 348 1.11 -40.35 18.09
C ALA A 348 2.36 -41.07 18.61
N SER A 349 3.20 -41.56 17.69
CA SER A 349 4.58 -41.97 18.00
C SER A 349 5.43 -40.75 18.41
N ASP A 350 6.63 -40.95 18.95
CA ASP A 350 7.52 -39.85 19.32
C ASP A 350 7.81 -38.89 18.14
N GLU A 351 8.01 -39.42 16.94
CA GLU A 351 8.24 -38.64 15.72
C GLU A 351 6.97 -37.88 15.29
N SER A 352 5.84 -38.58 15.19
CA SER A 352 4.57 -37.94 14.83
C SER A 352 4.14 -36.92 15.88
N SER A 353 4.42 -37.16 17.17
CA SER A 353 4.14 -36.22 18.25
C SER A 353 4.89 -34.91 18.04
N ARG A 354 6.14 -34.94 17.56
CA ARG A 354 6.89 -33.71 17.24
C ARG A 354 6.22 -32.93 16.10
N ASP A 355 5.82 -33.60 15.03
CA ASP A 355 5.12 -32.98 13.91
C ASP A 355 3.77 -32.37 14.32
N LEU A 356 3.01 -33.07 15.17
CA LEU A 356 1.74 -32.56 15.71
C LEU A 356 1.96 -31.34 16.61
N GLN A 357 3.03 -31.31 17.41
CA GLN A 357 3.41 -30.16 18.22
C GLN A 357 3.81 -28.96 17.34
N ASN A 358 4.57 -29.17 16.27
CA ASN A 358 4.90 -28.12 15.31
C ASN A 358 3.64 -27.56 14.62
N LEU A 359 2.72 -28.44 14.21
CA LEU A 359 1.45 -28.02 13.61
C LEU A 359 0.54 -27.28 14.60
N LEU A 360 0.55 -27.67 15.89
CA LEU A 360 -0.11 -26.94 16.97
C LEU A 360 0.52 -25.55 17.14
N GLY A 361 1.84 -25.44 17.06
CA GLY A 361 2.59 -24.18 17.02
C GLY A 361 2.10 -23.27 15.89
N SER A 362 2.03 -23.81 14.66
CA SER A 362 1.57 -23.06 13.48
C SER A 362 0.14 -22.56 13.61
N SER A 363 -0.75 -23.33 14.24
CA SER A 363 -2.10 -22.87 14.55
C SER A 363 -2.11 -21.61 15.43
N TRP A 364 -1.29 -21.58 16.49
CA TRP A 364 -1.21 -20.44 17.39
C TRP A 364 -0.45 -19.25 16.76
N TYR A 365 0.63 -19.51 16.02
CA TYR A 365 1.42 -18.49 15.36
C TYR A 365 0.58 -17.69 14.33
N LEU A 366 -0.16 -18.39 13.47
CA LEU A 366 -1.04 -17.76 12.48
C LEU A 366 -2.17 -16.94 13.13
N GLU A 367 -2.76 -17.45 14.21
CA GLU A 367 -3.76 -16.70 14.99
C GLU A 367 -3.16 -15.45 15.65
N GLY A 368 -1.93 -15.56 16.16
CA GLY A 368 -1.14 -14.44 16.69
C GLY A 368 -0.93 -13.34 15.65
N GLY A 369 -0.48 -13.70 14.44
CA GLY A 369 -0.32 -12.77 13.32
C GLY A 369 -1.63 -12.04 12.96
N LYS A 370 -2.77 -12.76 12.96
CA LYS A 370 -4.10 -12.15 12.75
C LYS A 370 -4.50 -11.19 13.87
N CYS A 371 -4.08 -11.45 15.11
CA CYS A 371 -4.31 -10.55 16.24
C CYS A 371 -3.47 -9.26 16.12
N VAL A 372 -2.22 -9.36 15.65
CA VAL A 372 -1.38 -8.18 15.35
C VAL A 372 -2.04 -7.28 14.31
N LEU A 373 -2.54 -7.84 13.20
CA LEU A 373 -3.25 -7.08 12.16
C LEU A 373 -4.53 -6.39 12.67
N LYS A 374 -5.12 -6.88 13.77
CA LYS A 374 -6.29 -6.30 14.44
C LYS A 374 -5.93 -5.39 15.61
N MET A 375 -4.65 -5.08 15.81
CA MET A 375 -4.13 -4.28 16.93
C MET A 375 -4.48 -4.87 18.31
N LYS A 376 -4.60 -6.20 18.42
CA LYS A 376 -4.88 -6.91 19.68
C LYS A 376 -3.61 -7.50 20.29
N THR A 377 -2.73 -6.62 20.77
CA THR A 377 -1.36 -6.96 21.19
C THR A 377 -1.28 -8.00 22.31
N GLU A 378 -2.18 -7.95 23.31
CA GLU A 378 -2.18 -8.94 24.40
C GLU A 378 -2.59 -10.34 23.94
N GLN A 379 -3.55 -10.43 23.02
CA GLN A 379 -3.97 -11.71 22.46
C GLN A 379 -2.89 -12.29 21.55
N ALA A 380 -2.23 -11.43 20.75
CA ALA A 380 -1.07 -11.82 19.95
C ALA A 380 0.05 -12.38 20.83
N ASP A 381 0.38 -11.70 21.94
CA ASP A 381 1.39 -12.14 22.89
C ASP A 381 1.09 -13.54 23.47
N SER A 382 -0.14 -13.76 23.93
CA SER A 382 -0.57 -15.06 24.45
C SER A 382 -0.50 -16.16 23.40
N CYS A 383 -0.89 -15.87 22.16
CA CYS A 383 -0.81 -16.81 21.04
C CYS A 383 0.65 -17.16 20.72
N PHE A 384 1.55 -16.19 20.60
CA PHE A 384 2.96 -16.46 20.31
C PHE A 384 3.67 -17.21 21.44
N GLN A 385 3.33 -16.96 22.71
CA GLN A 385 3.86 -17.76 23.82
C GLN A 385 3.45 -19.23 23.72
N LYS A 386 2.19 -19.52 23.39
CA LYS A 386 1.71 -20.89 23.18
C LYS A 386 2.33 -21.53 21.93
N ALA A 387 2.52 -20.76 20.87
CA ALA A 387 3.22 -21.21 19.67
C ALA A 387 4.65 -21.62 19.99
N LEU A 388 5.39 -20.78 20.73
CA LEU A 388 6.77 -21.05 21.13
C LEU A 388 6.87 -22.32 21.97
N GLN A 389 5.98 -22.52 22.95
CA GLN A 389 5.94 -23.75 23.75
C GLN A 389 5.75 -25.00 22.89
N ALA A 390 4.84 -24.93 21.91
CA ALA A 390 4.57 -26.03 21.00
C ALA A 390 5.76 -26.31 20.06
N TYR A 391 6.39 -25.28 19.49
CA TYR A 391 7.58 -25.46 18.65
C TYR A 391 8.81 -25.95 19.43
N ILE A 392 8.95 -25.60 20.71
CA ILE A 392 9.97 -26.19 21.60
C ILE A 392 9.70 -27.68 21.79
N ALA A 393 8.45 -28.06 22.05
CA ALA A 393 8.06 -29.46 22.20
C ALA A 393 8.23 -30.27 20.90
N GLY A 394 7.99 -29.63 19.74
CA GLY A 394 8.16 -30.26 18.42
C GLY A 394 9.57 -30.16 17.83
N GLY A 395 10.46 -29.35 18.41
CA GLY A 395 11.86 -29.23 18.00
C GLY A 395 12.12 -28.40 16.74
N ASP A 396 11.14 -27.62 16.25
CA ASP A 396 11.33 -26.75 15.08
C ASP A 396 12.09 -25.46 15.44
N LEU A 397 13.40 -25.49 15.29
CA LEU A 397 14.28 -24.37 15.65
C LEU A 397 14.02 -23.10 14.82
N LYS A 398 13.60 -23.25 13.56
CA LYS A 398 13.31 -22.11 12.67
C LYS A 398 12.06 -21.37 13.16
N GLU A 399 10.99 -22.10 13.39
CA GLU A 399 9.73 -21.51 13.87
C GLU A 399 9.83 -21.01 15.32
N GLN A 400 10.65 -21.64 16.16
CA GLN A 400 11.02 -21.09 17.48
C GLN A 400 11.67 -19.71 17.36
N SER A 401 12.67 -19.58 16.48
CA SER A 401 13.37 -18.32 16.23
C SER A 401 12.43 -17.23 15.71
N GLN A 402 11.61 -17.56 14.71
CA GLN A 402 10.60 -16.65 14.15
C GLN A 402 9.59 -16.20 15.22
N THR A 403 9.14 -17.10 16.09
CA THR A 403 8.21 -16.77 17.18
C THR A 403 8.87 -15.89 18.25
N LEU A 404 10.13 -16.15 18.58
CA LEU A 404 10.92 -15.32 19.50
C LEU A 404 11.13 -13.89 18.97
N LEU A 405 11.37 -13.75 17.66
CA LEU A 405 11.42 -12.44 16.99
C LEU A 405 10.11 -11.67 17.20
N ARG A 406 8.95 -12.29 16.94
CA ARG A 406 7.63 -11.65 17.16
C ARG A 406 7.37 -11.26 18.61
N LEU A 407 7.77 -12.11 19.56
CA LEU A 407 7.68 -11.76 20.99
C LEU A 407 8.63 -10.61 21.36
N GLY A 408 9.83 -10.58 20.78
CA GLY A 408 10.80 -9.50 20.92
C GLY A 408 10.26 -8.16 20.42
N GLU A 409 9.66 -8.14 19.23
CA GLU A 409 8.95 -6.98 18.66
C GLU A 409 7.90 -6.42 19.62
N ILE A 410 7.03 -7.30 20.15
CA ILE A 410 5.97 -6.91 21.10
C ILE A 410 6.57 -6.33 22.39
N ARG A 411 7.64 -6.92 22.93
CA ARG A 411 8.29 -6.42 24.16
C ARG A 411 8.96 -5.06 23.91
N ARG A 412 9.62 -4.87 22.76
CA ARG A 412 10.21 -3.59 22.36
C ARG A 412 9.15 -2.49 22.28
N GLN A 413 8.04 -2.76 21.60
CA GLN A 413 6.91 -1.84 21.48
C GLN A 413 6.28 -1.46 22.83
N LYS A 414 6.29 -2.38 23.82
CA LYS A 414 5.85 -2.11 25.19
C LYS A 414 6.86 -1.33 26.05
N GLY A 415 8.07 -1.07 25.54
CA GLY A 415 9.16 -0.46 26.30
C GLY A 415 9.90 -1.43 27.24
N GLU A 416 9.66 -2.74 27.13
CA GLU A 416 10.30 -3.77 27.95
C GLU A 416 11.66 -4.19 27.36
N ALA A 417 12.60 -3.24 27.28
CA ALA A 417 13.82 -3.36 26.47
C ALA A 417 14.71 -4.57 26.84
N GLN A 418 14.91 -4.84 28.14
CA GLN A 418 15.73 -5.97 28.59
C GLN A 418 15.14 -7.32 28.17
N LYS A 419 13.82 -7.49 28.29
CA LYS A 419 13.14 -8.72 27.84
C LYS A 419 13.17 -8.86 26.32
N ALA A 420 13.03 -7.75 25.59
CA ALA A 420 13.18 -7.75 24.14
C ALA A 420 14.59 -8.22 23.74
N GLN A 421 15.62 -7.72 24.40
CA GLN A 421 17.02 -8.11 24.16
C GLN A 421 17.22 -9.61 24.37
N GLU A 422 16.77 -10.16 25.50
CA GLU A 422 16.89 -11.59 25.80
C GLU A 422 16.20 -12.48 24.75
N LEU A 423 15.03 -12.06 24.26
CA LEU A 423 14.27 -12.80 23.25
C LEU A 423 14.96 -12.74 21.89
N LEU A 424 15.44 -11.56 21.48
CA LEU A 424 16.11 -11.34 20.20
C LEU A 424 17.49 -12.03 20.15
N GLU A 425 18.24 -12.06 21.26
CA GLU A 425 19.49 -12.83 21.33
C GLU A 425 19.27 -14.33 21.18
N LYS A 426 18.20 -14.87 21.79
CA LYS A 426 17.79 -16.27 21.59
C LYS A 426 17.38 -16.53 20.15
N ALA A 427 16.59 -15.65 19.55
CA ALA A 427 16.21 -15.74 18.14
C ALA A 427 17.45 -15.72 17.23
N ARG A 428 18.39 -14.80 17.45
CA ARG A 428 19.63 -14.68 16.69
C ARG A 428 20.46 -15.97 16.75
N LYS A 429 20.59 -16.55 17.95
CA LYS A 429 21.32 -17.81 18.15
C LYS A 429 20.68 -18.96 17.37
N LEU A 430 19.34 -19.08 17.41
CA LEU A 430 18.62 -20.11 16.66
C LEU A 430 18.70 -19.87 15.14
N ALA A 431 18.55 -18.64 14.67
CA ALA A 431 18.69 -18.27 13.25
C ALA A 431 20.06 -18.66 12.69
N LEU A 432 21.14 -18.43 13.46
CA LEU A 432 22.49 -18.87 13.11
C LEU A 432 22.61 -20.39 13.07
N GLN A 433 21.98 -21.11 14.01
CA GLN A 433 22.00 -22.57 14.05
C GLN A 433 21.31 -23.21 12.84
N VAL A 434 20.20 -22.63 12.37
CA VAL A 434 19.48 -23.11 11.18
C VAL A 434 20.06 -22.59 9.86
N ASN A 435 21.07 -21.70 9.92
CA ASN A 435 21.71 -21.06 8.77
C ASN A 435 20.72 -20.34 7.84
N ASP A 436 19.70 -19.70 8.41
CA ASP A 436 18.68 -18.94 7.68
C ASP A 436 19.06 -17.45 7.64
N SER A 437 19.51 -16.99 6.47
CA SER A 437 20.04 -15.63 6.30
C SER A 437 18.93 -14.56 6.30
N GLU A 438 17.72 -14.91 5.85
CA GLU A 438 16.56 -14.01 5.84
C GLU A 438 16.09 -13.77 7.27
N LEU A 439 15.87 -14.86 8.03
CA LEU A 439 15.50 -14.77 9.44
C LEU A 439 16.57 -14.06 10.27
N LEU A 440 17.85 -14.32 10.01
CA LEU A 440 18.94 -13.61 10.69
C LEU A 440 18.89 -12.11 10.38
N ALA A 441 18.64 -11.71 9.13
CA ALA A 441 18.51 -10.30 8.76
C ALA A 441 17.34 -9.63 9.49
N ASP A 442 16.18 -10.30 9.58
CA ASP A 442 15.01 -9.77 10.30
C ASP A 442 15.27 -9.60 11.80
N VAL A 443 15.92 -10.59 12.43
CA VAL A 443 16.33 -10.46 13.84
C VAL A 443 17.29 -9.29 14.05
N ARG A 444 18.27 -9.11 13.15
CA ARG A 444 19.22 -7.98 13.22
C ARG A 444 18.54 -6.63 13.04
N LYS A 445 17.54 -6.52 12.15
CA LYS A 445 16.73 -5.29 11.97
C LYS A 445 16.03 -4.91 13.27
N GLU A 446 15.41 -5.87 13.96
CA GLU A 446 14.75 -5.61 15.24
C GLU A 446 15.75 -5.32 16.38
N MET A 447 16.91 -5.97 16.39
CA MET A 447 17.98 -5.63 17.33
C MET A 447 18.51 -4.22 17.11
N LEU A 448 18.68 -3.78 15.86
CA LEU A 448 19.07 -2.41 15.52
C LEU A 448 18.05 -1.38 16.03
N LEU A 449 16.75 -1.67 15.89
CA LEU A 449 15.68 -0.84 16.46
C LEU A 449 15.72 -0.81 17.99
N LEU A 450 15.98 -1.94 18.63
CA LEU A 450 16.09 -2.03 20.09
C LEU A 450 17.33 -1.28 20.61
N SER A 451 18.50 -1.45 19.98
CA SER A 451 19.74 -0.76 20.34
C SER A 451 19.60 0.76 20.21
N ARG A 452 18.89 1.23 19.17
CA ARG A 452 18.52 2.64 19.02
C ARG A 452 17.64 3.15 20.17
N GLN A 453 16.67 2.34 20.62
CA GLN A 453 15.82 2.66 21.77
C GLN A 453 16.60 2.66 23.10
N GLN A 454 17.54 1.73 23.27
CA GLN A 454 18.35 1.55 24.49
C GLN A 454 19.60 2.43 24.55
N ASN A 455 19.88 3.20 23.50
CA ASN A 455 21.09 4.03 23.41
C ASN A 455 22.41 3.29 23.17
N ASP A 456 22.36 2.01 22.84
CA ASP A 456 23.52 1.14 22.67
C ASP A 456 24.11 1.30 21.25
N MET A 457 25.00 2.27 21.09
CA MET A 457 25.60 2.60 19.79
C MET A 457 26.56 1.53 19.30
N ASP A 458 27.18 0.77 20.19
CA ASP A 458 28.14 -0.26 19.82
C ASP A 458 27.39 -1.43 19.17
N THR A 459 26.30 -1.89 19.80
CA THR A 459 25.43 -2.90 19.19
C THR A 459 24.77 -2.36 17.92
N TYR A 460 24.28 -1.12 17.94
CA TYR A 460 23.69 -0.48 16.75
C TYR A 460 24.63 -0.47 15.55
N ALA A 461 25.87 0.00 15.73
CA ALA A 461 26.88 0.06 14.68
C ALA A 461 27.26 -1.34 14.20
N SER A 462 27.39 -2.30 15.11
CA SER A 462 27.72 -3.68 14.78
C SER A 462 26.62 -4.35 13.94
N GLU A 463 25.35 -4.20 14.31
CA GLU A 463 24.23 -4.82 13.59
C GLU A 463 23.97 -4.12 12.25
N ARG A 464 24.14 -2.79 12.19
CA ARG A 464 24.10 -2.04 10.93
C ARG A 464 25.19 -2.50 9.97
N PHE A 465 26.43 -2.59 10.44
CA PHE A 465 27.54 -3.10 9.64
C PHE A 465 27.28 -4.53 9.14
N ALA A 466 26.68 -5.38 9.99
CA ALA A 466 26.34 -6.74 9.64
C ALA A 466 25.21 -6.84 8.59
N LEU A 467 24.26 -5.90 8.59
CA LEU A 467 23.24 -5.75 7.56
C LEU A 467 23.83 -5.21 6.25
N ASP A 468 24.67 -4.17 6.32
CA ASP A 468 25.38 -3.58 5.18
C ASP A 468 26.37 -4.57 4.51
N SER A 469 26.77 -5.61 5.25
CA SER A 469 27.69 -6.67 4.79
C SER A 469 26.98 -7.97 4.38
N LEU A 470 25.64 -8.00 4.31
CA LEU A 470 24.88 -9.21 3.92
C LEU A 470 25.28 -9.71 2.54
N LYS A 471 25.81 -10.94 2.42
CA LYS A 471 26.26 -11.50 1.13
C LYS A 471 25.13 -11.59 0.08
N ASP A 472 23.90 -11.79 0.53
CA ASP A 472 22.72 -11.80 -0.33
C ASP A 472 22.35 -10.37 -0.77
N ILE A 473 22.47 -10.11 -2.07
CA ILE A 473 22.22 -8.79 -2.67
C ILE A 473 20.73 -8.41 -2.56
N GLY A 474 19.82 -9.38 -2.66
CA GLY A 474 18.38 -9.16 -2.58
C GLY A 474 17.95 -8.77 -1.16
N LEU A 475 18.39 -9.51 -0.15
CA LEU A 475 18.11 -9.18 1.26
C LEU A 475 18.71 -7.82 1.65
N ARG A 476 19.92 -7.51 1.17
CA ARG A 476 20.55 -6.21 1.42
C ARG A 476 19.79 -5.07 0.71
N GLN A 477 19.34 -5.28 -0.52
CA GLN A 477 18.51 -4.30 -1.23
C GLN A 477 17.21 -4.05 -0.46
N GLN A 478 16.51 -5.10 -0.04
CA GLN A 478 15.27 -5.00 0.71
C GLN A 478 15.46 -4.22 2.01
N TYR A 479 16.55 -4.46 2.75
CA TYR A 479 16.88 -3.65 3.93
C TYR A 479 16.96 -2.14 3.63
N TYR A 480 17.63 -1.74 2.54
CA TYR A 480 17.70 -0.33 2.16
C TYR A 480 16.34 0.23 1.71
N LEU A 481 15.54 -0.54 0.97
CA LEU A 481 14.19 -0.13 0.58
C LEU A 481 13.29 0.04 1.81
N ASP A 482 13.32 -0.89 2.75
CA ASP A 482 12.55 -0.83 4.02
C ASP A 482 12.94 0.43 4.83
N TYR A 483 14.23 0.77 4.84
CA TYR A 483 14.71 1.97 5.54
C TYR A 483 14.29 3.26 4.82
N GLY A 484 14.32 3.27 3.48
CA GLY A 484 13.80 4.37 2.67
C GLY A 484 12.30 4.58 2.87
N ASP A 485 11.52 3.51 2.97
CA ASP A 485 10.08 3.57 3.26
C ASP A 485 9.80 4.21 4.63
N ARG A 486 10.60 3.86 5.65
CA ARG A 486 10.50 4.52 6.96
C ARG A 486 10.76 6.02 6.87
N MET A 487 11.76 6.44 6.08
CA MET A 487 12.06 7.86 5.90
C MET A 487 10.95 8.58 5.12
N MET A 488 10.34 7.92 4.13
CA MET A 488 9.12 8.41 3.46
C MET A 488 7.98 8.65 4.45
N GLU A 489 7.71 7.70 5.35
CA GLU A 489 6.68 7.82 6.39
C GLU A 489 6.95 8.99 7.35
N GLN A 490 8.23 9.24 7.66
CA GLN A 490 8.67 10.37 8.48
C GLN A 490 8.64 11.71 7.73
N GLY A 491 8.46 11.70 6.41
CA GLY A 491 8.50 12.90 5.56
C GLY A 491 9.91 13.38 5.21
N ASP A 492 10.95 12.60 5.53
CA ASP A 492 12.34 12.87 5.18
C ASP A 492 12.65 12.32 3.78
N TYR A 493 12.11 13.01 2.78
CA TYR A 493 12.17 12.60 1.37
C TYR A 493 13.60 12.51 0.82
N ALA A 494 14.50 13.35 1.31
CA ALA A 494 15.90 13.35 0.88
C ALA A 494 16.65 12.11 1.40
N LEU A 495 16.40 11.71 2.65
CA LEU A 495 17.00 10.49 3.19
C LEU A 495 16.35 9.24 2.60
N ALA A 496 15.05 9.27 2.31
CA ALA A 496 14.38 8.23 1.54
C ALA A 496 15.02 8.04 0.15
N GLU A 497 15.24 9.13 -0.58
CA GLU A 497 15.90 9.10 -1.89
C GLU A 497 17.29 8.48 -1.81
N TYR A 498 18.07 8.83 -0.78
CA TYR A 498 19.38 8.23 -0.54
C TYR A 498 19.30 6.70 -0.37
N TYR A 499 18.42 6.22 0.50
CA TYR A 499 18.29 4.79 0.78
C TYR A 499 17.78 4.02 -0.44
N TYR A 500 16.86 4.60 -1.20
CA TYR A 500 16.44 4.03 -2.49
C TYR A 500 17.60 3.99 -3.49
N ASN A 501 18.42 5.03 -3.61
CA ASN A 501 19.60 5.01 -4.48
C ASN A 501 20.67 4.00 -4.03
N ARG A 502 20.90 3.85 -2.72
CA ARG A 502 21.79 2.82 -2.12
C ARG A 502 21.35 1.40 -2.49
N SER A 503 20.04 1.18 -2.62
CA SER A 503 19.49 -0.12 -3.05
C SER A 503 19.98 -0.53 -4.45
N LEU A 504 20.30 0.42 -5.33
CA LEU A 504 20.76 0.16 -6.71
C LEU A 504 22.27 0.07 -6.88
N PHE A 505 23.06 0.74 -6.04
CA PHE A 505 24.52 0.83 -6.21
C PHE A 505 25.21 -0.55 -6.32
N MET A 506 24.52 -1.62 -5.93
CA MET A 506 25.03 -2.98 -5.90
C MET A 506 24.43 -3.93 -6.96
N VAL A 507 23.50 -3.47 -7.80
CA VAL A 507 22.86 -4.29 -8.84
C VAL A 507 23.49 -3.97 -10.20
N SER A 508 24.36 -4.85 -10.71
CA SER A 508 25.08 -4.61 -11.98
C SER A 508 24.14 -4.67 -13.21
N PRO A 509 24.15 -3.66 -14.11
CA PRO A 509 23.29 -3.60 -15.31
C PRO A 509 23.47 -4.68 -16.39
N GLY A 510 24.21 -5.76 -16.12
CA GLY A 510 24.45 -6.85 -17.08
C GLY A 510 24.37 -8.26 -16.50
N LYS A 511 24.05 -8.40 -15.20
CA LYS A 511 23.93 -9.69 -14.50
C LYS A 511 22.83 -9.72 -13.41
N GLY A 512 22.12 -8.62 -13.18
CA GLY A 512 21.10 -8.51 -12.13
C GLY A 512 19.74 -9.08 -12.54
N ASP A 513 19.05 -9.69 -11.59
CA ASP A 513 17.62 -10.03 -11.71
C ASP A 513 16.82 -8.75 -11.97
N ALA A 514 16.12 -8.68 -13.12
CA ALA A 514 15.27 -7.54 -13.48
C ALA A 514 14.25 -7.20 -12.39
N SER A 515 13.88 -8.17 -11.54
CA SER A 515 13.01 -7.98 -10.39
C SER A 515 13.53 -6.92 -9.39
N LEU A 516 14.84 -6.79 -9.22
CA LEU A 516 15.48 -5.89 -8.27
C LEU A 516 15.39 -4.43 -8.75
N PHE A 517 15.50 -4.19 -10.05
CA PHE A 517 15.34 -2.85 -10.63
C PHE A 517 13.89 -2.38 -10.54
N VAL A 518 12.93 -3.28 -10.78
CA VAL A 518 11.48 -2.99 -10.70
C VAL A 518 11.11 -2.41 -9.32
N LEU A 519 11.68 -2.94 -8.22
CA LEU A 519 11.41 -2.41 -6.88
C LEU A 519 11.92 -0.97 -6.69
N TYR A 520 13.14 -0.67 -7.14
CA TYR A 520 13.69 0.68 -7.06
C TYR A 520 12.82 1.69 -7.82
N TYR A 521 12.48 1.39 -9.08
CA TYR A 521 11.68 2.30 -9.90
C TYR A 521 10.29 2.55 -9.29
N ALA A 522 9.69 1.55 -8.64
CA ALA A 522 8.46 1.74 -7.88
C ALA A 522 8.65 2.73 -6.72
N LYS A 523 9.70 2.55 -5.90
CA LYS A 523 9.97 3.42 -4.76
C LYS A 523 10.30 4.85 -5.17
N MET A 524 11.10 5.04 -6.21
CA MET A 524 11.40 6.37 -6.75
C MET A 524 10.16 7.05 -7.33
N ARG A 525 9.31 6.31 -8.07
CA ARG A 525 8.02 6.83 -8.53
C ARG A 525 7.18 7.33 -7.37
N ASP A 526 7.04 6.52 -6.32
CA ASP A 526 6.21 6.86 -5.16
C ASP A 526 6.77 8.05 -4.37
N LEU A 527 8.10 8.13 -4.22
CA LEU A 527 8.81 9.29 -3.66
C LEU A 527 8.54 10.58 -4.46
N LYS A 528 8.69 10.54 -5.79
CA LYS A 528 8.44 11.71 -6.64
C LYS A 528 6.97 12.12 -6.64
N MET A 529 6.04 11.16 -6.53
CA MET A 529 4.63 11.46 -6.30
C MET A 529 4.40 12.20 -4.97
N ALA A 530 5.05 11.77 -3.88
CA ALA A 530 4.93 12.42 -2.57
C ALA A 530 5.50 13.85 -2.58
N LEU A 531 6.58 14.09 -3.31
CA LEU A 531 7.16 15.43 -3.54
C LEU A 531 6.31 16.31 -4.47
N GLY A 532 5.26 15.77 -5.11
CA GLY A 532 4.45 16.47 -6.10
C GLY A 532 5.15 16.63 -7.46
N ASP A 533 6.33 16.04 -7.66
CA ASP A 533 7.03 15.99 -8.93
C ASP A 533 6.49 14.86 -9.80
N TYR A 534 5.29 15.10 -10.35
CA TYR A 534 4.61 14.13 -11.19
C TYR A 534 5.32 13.87 -12.52
N ARG A 535 6.25 14.73 -12.96
CA ARG A 535 7.03 14.50 -14.19
C ARG A 535 8.07 13.43 -13.98
N SER A 536 8.92 13.55 -12.96
CA SER A 536 9.87 12.48 -12.65
C SER A 536 9.16 11.19 -12.22
N ALA A 537 8.03 11.29 -11.51
CA ALA A 537 7.22 10.11 -11.20
C ALA A 537 6.75 9.35 -12.46
N GLU A 538 6.36 10.07 -13.53
CA GLU A 538 5.98 9.47 -14.81
C GLU A 538 7.13 8.71 -15.44
N GLU A 539 8.34 9.27 -15.41
CA GLU A 539 9.55 8.65 -15.96
C GLU A 539 9.90 7.36 -15.20
N TYR A 540 10.01 7.42 -13.87
CA TYR A 540 10.29 6.24 -13.05
C TYR A 540 9.19 5.18 -13.18
N GLY A 541 7.92 5.59 -13.26
CA GLY A 541 6.79 4.69 -13.48
C GLY A 541 6.79 4.05 -14.86
N ARG A 542 7.24 4.75 -15.90
CA ARG A 542 7.40 4.19 -17.25
C ARG A 542 8.53 3.16 -17.30
N GLU A 543 9.69 3.45 -16.70
CA GLU A 543 10.80 2.50 -16.61
C GLU A 543 10.40 1.24 -15.84
N TYR A 544 9.64 1.39 -14.75
CA TYR A 544 9.02 0.26 -14.06
C TYR A 544 8.20 -0.61 -15.03
N LEU A 545 7.32 0.00 -15.84
CA LEU A 545 6.44 -0.72 -16.77
C LEU A 545 7.21 -1.43 -17.89
N ILE A 546 8.30 -0.83 -18.37
CA ILE A 546 9.20 -1.44 -19.36
C ILE A 546 9.84 -2.70 -18.78
N LEU A 547 10.40 -2.61 -17.56
CA LEU A 547 11.08 -3.73 -16.89
C LEU A 547 10.14 -4.83 -16.40
N SER A 548 8.86 -4.51 -16.17
CA SER A 548 7.84 -5.46 -15.72
C SER A 548 6.96 -6.01 -16.84
N SER A 549 7.27 -5.69 -18.11
CA SER A 549 6.47 -6.04 -19.29
C SER A 549 6.24 -7.55 -19.50
N ASP A 550 7.12 -8.41 -18.98
CA ASP A 550 7.01 -9.87 -19.06
C ASP A 550 6.21 -10.52 -17.90
N ARG A 551 5.86 -9.77 -16.85
CA ARG A 551 5.07 -10.30 -15.71
C ARG A 551 3.60 -10.45 -16.11
N ARG A 552 2.97 -11.60 -15.82
CA ARG A 552 1.58 -11.93 -16.24
C ARG A 552 0.61 -12.19 -15.08
N ASP A 553 0.98 -11.83 -13.86
CA ASP A 553 0.21 -12.04 -12.63
C ASP A 553 -0.64 -10.81 -12.24
N ALA A 554 -1.40 -10.91 -11.14
CA ALA A 554 -2.28 -9.83 -10.64
C ALA A 554 -1.51 -8.53 -10.32
N ALA A 555 -0.25 -8.67 -9.89
CA ALA A 555 0.69 -7.56 -9.65
C ALA A 555 1.02 -6.76 -10.93
N PHE A 556 0.66 -7.26 -12.11
CA PHE A 556 0.80 -6.52 -13.37
C PHE A 556 -0.10 -5.29 -13.45
N PHE A 557 -1.28 -5.26 -12.81
CA PHE A 557 -2.26 -4.18 -13.04
C PHE A 557 -2.07 -2.95 -12.16
N GLU A 558 -1.64 -3.12 -10.90
CA GLU A 558 -1.44 -2.00 -9.97
C GLU A 558 -0.50 -0.92 -10.53
N PRO A 559 0.65 -1.26 -11.15
CA PRO A 559 1.56 -0.27 -11.70
C PRO A 559 0.97 0.54 -12.84
N TRP A 560 0.17 -0.09 -13.72
CA TRP A 560 -0.55 0.61 -14.78
C TRP A 560 -1.62 1.54 -14.21
N VAL A 561 -2.30 1.13 -13.14
CA VAL A 561 -3.27 1.99 -12.44
C VAL A 561 -2.57 3.22 -11.87
N THR A 562 -1.43 3.04 -11.19
CA THR A 562 -0.63 4.15 -10.66
C THR A 562 -0.16 5.08 -11.78
N GLN A 563 0.35 4.53 -12.89
CA GLN A 563 0.78 5.32 -14.05
C GLN A 563 -0.38 6.12 -14.65
N GLY A 564 -1.57 5.51 -14.77
CA GLY A 564 -2.78 6.21 -15.20
C GLY A 564 -3.09 7.40 -14.29
N LEU A 565 -3.08 7.20 -12.97
CA LEU A 565 -3.32 8.29 -12.01
C LEU A 565 -2.24 9.39 -12.08
N ILE A 566 -0.98 9.06 -12.36
CA ILE A 566 0.08 10.05 -12.62
C ILE A 566 -0.26 10.89 -13.86
N TYR A 567 -0.69 10.26 -14.97
CA TYR A 567 -1.14 11.00 -16.15
C TYR A 567 -2.35 11.90 -15.86
N ALA A 568 -3.27 11.47 -14.99
CA ALA A 568 -4.39 12.31 -14.56
C ALA A 568 -3.93 13.55 -13.76
N ARG A 569 -2.93 13.40 -12.88
CA ARG A 569 -2.31 14.52 -12.14
C ARG A 569 -1.59 15.49 -13.08
N LEU A 570 -0.91 14.97 -14.11
CA LEU A 570 -0.28 15.75 -15.19
C LEU A 570 -1.28 16.37 -16.17
N LYS A 571 -2.60 16.16 -15.99
CA LYS A 571 -3.66 16.59 -16.90
C LYS A 571 -3.50 16.05 -18.33
N ASN A 572 -2.84 14.91 -18.51
CA ASN A 572 -2.71 14.21 -19.80
C ASN A 572 -3.85 13.20 -19.97
N LEU A 573 -4.99 13.67 -20.48
CA LEU A 573 -6.20 12.85 -20.66
C LEU A 573 -5.97 11.69 -21.62
N LYS A 574 -5.20 11.89 -22.69
CA LYS A 574 -4.95 10.88 -23.73
C LYS A 574 -4.23 9.67 -23.15
N SER A 575 -3.06 9.88 -22.52
CA SER A 575 -2.28 8.78 -21.93
C SER A 575 -2.99 8.13 -20.75
N PHE A 576 -3.75 8.90 -19.97
CA PHE A 576 -4.64 8.35 -18.95
C PHE A 576 -5.68 7.37 -19.54
N THR A 577 -6.42 7.80 -20.58
CA THR A 577 -7.42 6.92 -21.21
C THR A 577 -6.79 5.70 -21.86
N GLU A 578 -5.67 5.86 -22.56
CA GLU A 578 -4.94 4.75 -23.18
C GLU A 578 -4.49 3.71 -22.14
N CYS A 579 -3.95 4.15 -20.99
CA CYS A 579 -3.57 3.25 -19.91
C CYS A 579 -4.76 2.42 -19.41
N PHE A 580 -5.88 3.07 -19.09
CA PHE A 580 -7.06 2.37 -18.56
C PHE A 580 -7.77 1.51 -19.60
N ASP A 581 -7.75 1.88 -20.88
CA ASP A 581 -8.28 1.06 -21.98
C ASP A 581 -7.46 -0.21 -22.17
N VAL A 582 -6.12 -0.12 -22.06
CA VAL A 582 -5.24 -1.30 -22.05
C VAL A 582 -5.55 -2.19 -20.85
N ILE A 583 -5.62 -1.63 -19.64
CA ILE A 583 -5.91 -2.39 -18.41
C ILE A 583 -7.25 -3.12 -18.54
N LEU A 584 -8.34 -2.41 -18.85
CA LEU A 584 -9.68 -2.99 -18.96
C LEU A 584 -9.75 -4.01 -20.11
N GLY A 585 -9.13 -3.71 -21.25
CA GLY A 585 -9.06 -4.62 -22.39
C GLY A 585 -8.29 -5.92 -22.11
N LEU A 586 -7.33 -5.91 -21.18
CA LEU A 586 -6.60 -7.10 -20.72
C LEU A 586 -7.37 -7.85 -19.63
N ILE A 587 -7.93 -7.12 -18.66
CA ILE A 587 -8.70 -7.67 -17.53
C ILE A 587 -9.93 -8.41 -18.03
N LEU A 588 -10.75 -7.79 -18.90
CA LEU A 588 -11.98 -8.39 -19.42
C LEU A 588 -11.75 -9.65 -20.27
N LYS A 589 -10.53 -9.86 -20.80
CA LYS A 589 -10.17 -11.06 -21.57
C LYS A 589 -9.76 -12.27 -20.71
N LYS A 590 -9.53 -12.07 -19.41
CA LYS A 590 -8.94 -13.08 -18.51
C LYS A 590 -9.89 -13.62 -17.43
N ASP A 591 -11.19 -13.34 -17.52
CA ASP A 591 -12.19 -13.67 -16.48
C ASP A 591 -11.71 -13.27 -15.07
N PRO A 592 -11.52 -11.97 -14.81
CA PRO A 592 -10.81 -11.47 -13.65
C PRO A 592 -11.63 -11.67 -12.38
N ALA A 593 -10.95 -11.82 -11.24
CA ALA A 593 -11.62 -11.74 -9.95
C ALA A 593 -12.44 -10.43 -9.88
N PRO A 594 -13.75 -10.48 -9.59
CA PRO A 594 -14.62 -9.29 -9.69
C PRO A 594 -14.10 -8.08 -8.90
N ARG A 595 -13.48 -8.32 -7.74
CA ARG A 595 -12.85 -7.30 -6.90
C ARG A 595 -11.76 -6.50 -7.63
N MET A 596 -10.93 -7.16 -8.45
CA MET A 596 -9.91 -6.49 -9.26
C MET A 596 -10.52 -5.57 -10.31
N LEU A 597 -11.60 -6.01 -10.96
CA LEU A 597 -12.33 -5.18 -11.93
C LEU A 597 -12.94 -3.95 -11.26
N ALA A 598 -13.51 -4.10 -10.06
CA ALA A 598 -14.03 -2.98 -9.28
C ALA A 598 -12.95 -1.96 -8.89
N MET A 599 -11.76 -2.44 -8.48
CA MET A 599 -10.61 -1.58 -8.17
C MET A 599 -10.21 -0.71 -9.36
N VAL A 600 -10.16 -1.28 -10.57
CA VAL A 600 -9.79 -0.54 -11.78
C VAL A 600 -10.84 0.51 -12.16
N TYR A 601 -12.13 0.16 -12.11
CA TYR A 601 -13.20 1.15 -12.32
C TYR A 601 -13.10 2.29 -11.32
N LYS A 602 -12.95 1.98 -10.03
CA LYS A 602 -12.79 2.99 -8.98
C LYS A 602 -11.57 3.89 -9.24
N ALA A 603 -10.42 3.33 -9.60
CA ALA A 603 -9.23 4.11 -9.91
C ALA A 603 -9.41 5.01 -11.14
N ARG A 604 -10.07 4.51 -12.20
CA ARG A 604 -10.42 5.34 -13.36
C ARG A 604 -11.39 6.46 -12.99
N GLY A 605 -12.36 6.19 -12.12
CA GLY A 605 -13.27 7.18 -11.56
C GLY A 605 -12.55 8.27 -10.76
N LEU A 606 -11.53 7.91 -9.98
CA LEU A 606 -10.65 8.87 -9.30
C LEU A 606 -9.87 9.71 -10.31
N GLY A 607 -9.35 9.10 -11.37
CA GLY A 607 -8.69 9.81 -12.47
C GLY A 607 -9.59 10.82 -13.17
N TYR A 608 -10.81 10.43 -13.56
CA TYR A 608 -11.80 11.35 -14.14
C TYR A 608 -12.18 12.48 -13.18
N SER A 609 -12.19 12.22 -11.86
CA SER A 609 -12.40 13.26 -10.85
C SER A 609 -11.29 14.31 -10.87
N LEU A 610 -10.03 13.92 -11.13
CA LEU A 610 -8.92 14.87 -11.30
C LEU A 610 -9.05 15.71 -12.57
N PHE A 611 -9.72 15.21 -13.61
CA PHE A 611 -10.07 15.99 -14.81
C PHE A 611 -11.34 16.84 -14.63
N GLU A 612 -12.00 16.77 -13.47
CA GLU A 612 -13.32 17.34 -13.22
C GLU A 612 -14.43 16.79 -14.14
N ASP A 613 -14.23 15.61 -14.75
CA ASP A 613 -15.27 14.89 -15.51
C ASP A 613 -16.14 14.08 -14.53
N TRP A 614 -16.95 14.80 -13.77
CA TRP A 614 -17.77 14.24 -12.69
C TRP A 614 -18.77 13.18 -13.18
N LYS A 615 -19.23 13.29 -14.43
CA LYS A 615 -20.17 12.33 -15.01
C LYS A 615 -19.50 10.97 -15.20
N LYS A 616 -18.36 10.92 -15.89
CA LYS A 616 -17.62 9.66 -16.09
C LYS A 616 -17.10 9.09 -14.77
N ALA A 617 -16.66 9.95 -13.85
CA ALA A 617 -16.26 9.53 -12.52
C ALA A 617 -17.40 8.79 -11.79
N TYR A 618 -18.62 9.35 -11.84
CA TYR A 618 -19.79 8.72 -11.23
C TYR A 618 -20.18 7.40 -11.90
N GLU A 619 -20.12 7.33 -13.23
CA GLU A 619 -20.38 6.09 -14.00
C GLU A 619 -19.42 4.97 -13.57
N ASP A 620 -18.12 5.25 -13.50
CA ASP A 620 -17.10 4.30 -13.07
C ASP A 620 -17.28 3.86 -11.61
N PHE A 621 -17.52 4.80 -10.69
CA PHE A 621 -17.79 4.43 -9.30
C PHE A 621 -19.09 3.62 -9.16
N SER A 622 -20.09 3.85 -10.02
CA SER A 622 -21.34 3.09 -10.06
C SER A 622 -21.09 1.64 -10.48
N GLU A 623 -20.31 1.42 -11.54
CA GLU A 623 -19.93 0.07 -11.97
C GLU A 623 -19.11 -0.67 -10.90
N ALA A 624 -18.12 -0.01 -10.30
CA ALA A 624 -17.37 -0.58 -9.17
C ALA A 624 -18.31 -0.97 -8.00
N GLY A 625 -19.28 -0.11 -7.67
CA GLY A 625 -20.24 -0.35 -6.60
C GLY A 625 -21.18 -1.53 -6.86
N LYS A 626 -21.63 -1.73 -8.10
CA LYS A 626 -22.45 -2.91 -8.49
C LYS A 626 -21.69 -4.21 -8.26
N ILE A 627 -20.42 -4.24 -8.64
CA ILE A 627 -19.56 -5.41 -8.45
C ILE A 627 -19.32 -5.66 -6.95
N LEU A 628 -18.98 -4.61 -6.20
CA LEU A 628 -18.66 -4.75 -4.77
C LEU A 628 -19.88 -5.12 -3.90
N ALA A 629 -21.09 -4.80 -4.34
CA ALA A 629 -22.33 -5.11 -3.61
C ALA A 629 -22.50 -6.61 -3.29
N GLN A 630 -21.92 -7.51 -4.09
CA GLN A 630 -22.00 -8.95 -3.86
C GLN A 630 -21.23 -9.45 -2.62
N TYR A 631 -20.30 -8.65 -2.08
CA TYR A 631 -19.50 -9.00 -0.89
C TYR A 631 -20.16 -8.58 0.43
N GLY A 632 -21.32 -7.93 0.37
CA GLY A 632 -22.11 -7.53 1.53
C GLY A 632 -22.02 -6.04 1.87
N ALA A 633 -23.04 -5.53 2.57
CA ALA A 633 -23.19 -4.10 2.83
C ALA A 633 -22.15 -3.48 3.77
N GLY A 634 -21.42 -4.29 4.53
CA GLY A 634 -20.34 -3.86 5.44
C GLY A 634 -18.93 -4.07 4.90
N ASP A 635 -18.79 -4.39 3.61
CA ASP A 635 -17.50 -4.54 2.94
C ASP A 635 -16.75 -3.19 2.85
N ASP A 636 -15.47 -3.16 3.21
CA ASP A 636 -14.72 -1.89 3.32
C ASP A 636 -14.52 -1.20 1.97
N GLU A 637 -14.27 -1.96 0.91
CA GLU A 637 -14.08 -1.40 -0.42
C GLU A 637 -15.38 -0.83 -0.98
N LEU A 638 -16.52 -1.48 -0.69
CA LEU A 638 -17.84 -0.95 -1.03
C LEU A 638 -18.11 0.38 -0.33
N LEU A 639 -17.82 0.47 0.97
CA LEU A 639 -18.05 1.69 1.77
C LEU A 639 -17.15 2.84 1.31
N ASP A 640 -15.89 2.55 0.98
CA ASP A 640 -14.96 3.56 0.46
C ASP A 640 -15.35 4.03 -0.95
N ASN A 641 -15.78 3.11 -1.82
CA ASN A 641 -16.34 3.46 -3.12
C ASN A 641 -17.62 4.31 -2.99
N LEU A 642 -18.51 3.99 -2.05
CA LEU A 642 -19.73 4.77 -1.78
C LEU A 642 -19.40 6.18 -1.26
N SER A 643 -18.35 6.33 -0.45
CA SER A 643 -17.85 7.63 -0.01
C SER A 643 -17.32 8.46 -1.19
N SER A 644 -16.66 7.81 -2.15
CA SER A 644 -16.17 8.42 -3.40
C SER A 644 -17.33 8.84 -4.32
N GLN A 645 -18.39 8.02 -4.43
CA GLN A 645 -19.64 8.40 -5.10
C GLN A 645 -20.28 9.63 -4.46
N GLY A 646 -20.37 9.66 -3.13
CA GLY A 646 -20.91 10.81 -2.38
C GLY A 646 -20.15 12.11 -2.69
N MET A 647 -18.83 12.02 -2.86
CA MET A 647 -17.98 13.18 -3.21
C MET A 647 -18.32 13.69 -4.60
N VAL A 648 -18.37 12.79 -5.59
CA VAL A 648 -18.70 13.17 -6.97
C VAL A 648 -20.13 13.71 -7.08
N LEU A 649 -21.10 13.08 -6.40
CA LEU A 649 -22.48 13.57 -6.34
C LEU A 649 -22.56 14.99 -5.76
N THR A 650 -21.76 15.29 -4.75
CA THR A 650 -21.64 16.63 -4.17
C THR A 650 -21.11 17.63 -5.20
N ARG A 651 -20.06 17.26 -5.97
CA ARG A 651 -19.52 18.09 -7.06
C ARG A 651 -20.51 18.29 -8.21
N MET A 652 -21.34 17.29 -8.50
CA MET A 652 -22.46 17.38 -9.45
C MET A 652 -23.66 18.17 -8.91
N LYS A 653 -23.59 18.72 -7.69
CA LYS A 653 -24.69 19.41 -6.99
C LYS A 653 -25.93 18.54 -6.73
N LYS A 654 -25.78 17.20 -6.75
CA LYS A 654 -26.83 16.23 -6.44
C LYS A 654 -26.87 15.93 -4.94
N TYR A 655 -27.09 16.97 -4.14
CA TYR A 655 -26.91 16.92 -2.69
C TYR A 655 -27.81 15.91 -1.97
N LYS A 656 -29.04 15.70 -2.44
CA LYS A 656 -29.97 14.69 -1.86
C LYS A 656 -29.45 13.27 -2.01
N GLU A 657 -28.84 12.94 -3.14
CA GLU A 657 -28.25 11.63 -3.41
C GLU A 657 -26.94 11.46 -2.62
N ALA A 658 -26.09 12.50 -2.58
CA ALA A 658 -24.87 12.52 -1.78
C ALA A 658 -25.16 12.29 -0.29
N ARG A 659 -26.20 12.94 0.25
CA ARG A 659 -26.66 12.75 1.64
C ARG A 659 -27.01 11.29 1.92
N LYS A 660 -27.72 10.63 1.01
CA LYS A 660 -28.09 9.21 1.16
C LYS A 660 -26.84 8.31 1.17
N ALA A 661 -25.89 8.56 0.28
CA ALA A 661 -24.63 7.83 0.22
C ALA A 661 -23.82 7.98 1.52
N TYR A 662 -23.56 9.22 1.97
CA TYR A 662 -22.78 9.47 3.17
C TYR A 662 -23.47 8.98 4.45
N ARG A 663 -24.79 9.10 4.57
CA ARG A 663 -25.52 8.56 5.73
C ARG A 663 -25.36 7.04 5.85
N ARG A 664 -25.49 6.32 4.73
CA ARG A 664 -25.28 4.87 4.69
C ARG A 664 -23.83 4.49 5.04
N CYS A 665 -22.84 5.24 4.54
CA CYS A 665 -21.44 5.05 4.95
C CYS A 665 -21.26 5.27 6.46
N ALA A 666 -21.80 6.37 7.00
CA ALA A 666 -21.65 6.70 8.42
C ALA A 666 -22.30 5.64 9.32
N GLU A 667 -23.50 5.17 8.98
CA GLU A 667 -24.18 4.09 9.72
C GLU A 667 -23.37 2.79 9.69
N ALA A 668 -22.84 2.40 8.53
CA ALA A 668 -22.04 1.19 8.39
C ALA A 668 -20.69 1.29 9.15
N TYR A 669 -19.96 2.40 9.02
CA TYR A 669 -18.72 2.61 9.76
C TYR A 669 -18.96 2.67 11.28
N ARG A 670 -20.05 3.32 11.72
CA ARG A 670 -20.42 3.33 13.13
C ARG A 670 -20.73 1.92 13.66
N ALA A 671 -21.47 1.11 12.91
CA ALA A 671 -21.80 -0.25 13.31
C ALA A 671 -20.57 -1.17 13.36
N LYS A 672 -19.62 -0.96 12.44
CA LYS A 672 -18.43 -1.83 12.29
C LYS A 672 -17.27 -1.43 13.21
N TYR A 673 -16.96 -0.14 13.29
CA TYR A 673 -15.76 0.39 13.95
C TYR A 673 -16.08 1.29 15.15
N GLY A 674 -17.35 1.64 15.38
CA GLY A 674 -17.76 2.53 16.46
C GLY A 674 -17.63 4.02 16.10
N LYS A 675 -18.07 4.87 17.03
CA LYS A 675 -18.12 6.33 16.85
C LYS A 675 -16.74 7.01 16.90
N GLU A 676 -15.75 6.36 17.52
CA GLU A 676 -14.39 6.91 17.64
C GLU A 676 -13.50 6.62 16.43
N SER A 677 -14.04 5.98 15.38
CA SER A 677 -13.27 5.63 14.18
C SER A 677 -13.08 6.83 13.25
N SER A 678 -11.89 6.93 12.64
CA SER A 678 -11.56 8.02 11.69
C SER A 678 -12.49 8.02 10.47
N GLN A 679 -12.86 6.85 9.95
CA GLN A 679 -13.74 6.71 8.79
C GLN A 679 -15.14 7.26 9.07
N TYR A 680 -15.68 7.00 10.27
CA TYR A 680 -16.96 7.55 10.68
C TYR A 680 -16.92 9.07 10.77
N GLN A 681 -15.90 9.62 11.44
CA GLN A 681 -15.76 11.05 11.69
C GLN A 681 -15.52 11.85 10.40
N GLU A 682 -14.71 11.31 9.49
CA GLU A 682 -14.56 11.90 8.15
C GLU A 682 -15.87 11.90 7.36
N THR A 683 -16.65 10.83 7.45
CA THR A 683 -17.95 10.76 6.79
C THR A 683 -18.93 11.76 7.40
N LEU A 684 -18.87 12.02 8.72
CA LEU A 684 -19.68 13.07 9.37
C LEU A 684 -19.32 14.46 8.86
N ALA A 685 -18.05 14.80 8.70
CA ALA A 685 -17.62 16.09 8.15
C ALA A 685 -18.11 16.29 6.70
N ARG A 686 -18.03 15.23 5.88
CA ARG A 686 -18.57 15.23 4.51
C ARG A 686 -20.10 15.38 4.49
N LEU A 687 -20.79 14.67 5.39
CA LEU A 687 -22.24 14.80 5.56
C LEU A 687 -22.64 16.20 6.01
N GLY A 688 -21.91 16.81 6.96
CA GLY A 688 -22.12 18.18 7.40
C GLY A 688 -22.02 19.20 6.27
N THR A 689 -21.03 19.03 5.38
CA THR A 689 -20.91 19.82 4.14
C THR A 689 -22.11 19.65 3.21
N VAL A 690 -22.64 18.44 3.06
CA VAL A 690 -23.83 18.20 2.22
C VAL A 690 -25.09 18.78 2.85
N GLU A 691 -25.26 18.68 4.17
CA GLU A 691 -26.40 19.29 4.88
C GLU A 691 -26.38 20.82 4.74
N LEU A 692 -25.20 21.43 4.81
CA LEU A 692 -25.02 22.86 4.53
C LEU A 692 -25.49 23.22 3.11
N TYR A 693 -25.08 22.47 2.08
CA TYR A 693 -25.54 22.72 0.70
C TYR A 693 -27.03 22.45 0.47
N LEU A 694 -27.67 21.68 1.36
CA LEU A 694 -29.12 21.49 1.37
C LEU A 694 -29.87 22.60 2.11
N GLY A 695 -29.16 23.55 2.74
CA GLY A 695 -29.72 24.64 3.54
C GLY A 695 -29.92 24.29 5.02
N ASN A 696 -29.57 23.08 5.44
CA ASN A 696 -29.67 22.63 6.84
C ASN A 696 -28.44 23.07 7.63
N LYS A 697 -28.23 24.39 7.74
CA LYS A 697 -27.03 25.03 8.28
C LYS A 697 -26.67 24.53 9.69
N ASP A 698 -27.63 24.50 10.61
CA ASP A 698 -27.40 24.10 12.01
C ASP A 698 -26.93 22.66 12.14
N GLU A 699 -27.58 21.73 11.42
CA GLU A 699 -27.17 20.32 11.41
C GLU A 699 -25.80 20.15 10.74
N GLY A 700 -25.53 20.90 9.67
CA GLY A 700 -24.23 20.96 9.02
C GLY A 700 -23.11 21.36 9.99
N CYS A 701 -23.29 22.47 10.71
CA CYS A 701 -22.39 22.95 11.75
C CYS A 701 -22.21 21.93 12.89
N ARG A 702 -23.30 21.30 13.34
CA ARG A 702 -23.26 20.29 14.42
C ARG A 702 -22.42 19.07 14.01
N LEU A 703 -22.65 18.53 12.81
CA LEU A 703 -21.94 17.36 12.30
C LEU A 703 -20.45 17.65 12.04
N TYR A 704 -20.14 18.79 11.42
CA TYR A 704 -18.77 19.18 11.15
C TYR A 704 -18.00 19.47 12.45
N GLY A 705 -18.62 20.20 13.38
CA GLY A 705 -18.03 20.53 14.68
C GLY A 705 -17.73 19.29 15.51
N GLN A 706 -18.61 18.27 15.47
CA GLN A 706 -18.36 16.99 16.12
C GLN A 706 -17.12 16.29 15.56
N ALA A 707 -16.98 16.23 14.24
CA ALA A 707 -15.82 15.61 13.59
C ALA A 707 -14.52 16.36 13.88
N ALA A 708 -14.55 17.69 13.88
CA ALA A 708 -13.41 18.53 14.22
C ALA A 708 -12.97 18.36 15.67
N GLN A 709 -13.90 18.32 16.63
CA GLN A 709 -13.60 18.10 18.04
C GLN A 709 -12.95 16.74 18.28
N TRP A 710 -13.47 15.69 17.61
CA TRP A 710 -12.84 14.37 17.66
C TRP A 710 -11.40 14.42 17.13
N LEU A 711 -11.19 15.10 15.99
CA LEU A 711 -9.87 15.23 15.38
C LEU A 711 -8.88 15.96 16.31
N GLN A 712 -9.31 17.05 16.97
CA GLN A 712 -8.50 17.75 17.97
C GLN A 712 -8.14 16.84 19.14
N ASN A 713 -9.10 16.09 19.69
CA ASN A 713 -8.85 15.16 20.79
C ASN A 713 -7.90 14.03 20.39
N MET A 714 -8.05 13.50 19.17
CA MET A 714 -7.15 12.49 18.60
C MET A 714 -5.73 13.04 18.51
N VAL A 715 -5.54 14.22 17.91
CA VAL A 715 -4.22 14.87 17.81
C VAL A 715 -3.64 15.14 19.20
N LYS A 716 -4.40 15.70 20.16
CA LYS A 716 -3.95 15.92 21.55
C LYS A 716 -3.44 14.63 22.20
N SER A 717 -4.20 13.54 22.04
CA SER A 717 -3.87 12.26 22.67
C SER A 717 -2.64 11.60 22.05
N GLN A 718 -2.48 11.71 20.73
CA GLN A 718 -1.42 11.02 20.00
C GLN A 718 -0.13 11.82 19.91
N LEU A 719 -0.19 13.15 19.79
CA LEU A 719 0.99 14.01 19.61
C LEU A 719 2.02 13.81 20.73
N ARG A 720 1.56 13.52 21.95
CA ARG A 720 2.41 13.14 23.11
C ARG A 720 3.38 12.00 22.80
N TYR A 721 2.99 11.08 21.93
CA TYR A 721 3.72 9.87 21.60
C TYR A 721 4.43 9.95 20.23
N VAL A 722 4.27 11.07 19.51
CA VAL A 722 4.92 11.30 18.21
C VAL A 722 6.29 11.95 18.44
N ASN A 723 7.35 11.29 17.96
CA ASN A 723 8.71 11.82 18.05
C ASN A 723 8.87 13.10 17.21
N SER A 724 9.90 13.91 17.50
CA SER A 724 10.06 15.23 16.89
C SER A 724 10.16 15.24 15.37
N ALA A 725 10.64 14.17 14.73
CA ALA A 725 10.71 14.10 13.27
C ALA A 725 9.36 13.78 12.62
N GLU A 726 8.50 13.01 13.29
CA GLU A 726 7.19 12.59 12.75
C GLU A 726 6.08 13.61 13.01
N ARG A 727 6.29 14.60 13.89
CA ARG A 727 5.25 15.58 14.26
C ARG A 727 4.75 16.40 13.07
N GLY A 728 5.63 16.76 12.15
CA GLY A 728 5.25 17.56 10.97
C GLY A 728 4.31 16.80 10.04
N SER A 729 4.67 15.57 9.68
CA SER A 729 3.86 14.70 8.81
C SER A 729 2.54 14.31 9.48
N PHE A 730 2.58 13.93 10.77
CA PHE A 730 1.40 13.66 11.57
C PHE A 730 0.44 14.87 11.60
N TRP A 731 0.97 16.08 11.80
CA TRP A 731 0.17 17.30 11.89
C TRP A 731 -0.46 17.71 10.55
N ASN A 732 0.30 17.66 9.46
CA ASN A 732 -0.17 18.13 8.15
C ASN A 732 -1.47 17.44 7.70
N VAL A 733 -1.63 16.15 8.01
CA VAL A 733 -2.85 15.39 7.69
C VAL A 733 -4.08 15.89 8.47
N ALA A 734 -3.90 16.27 9.74
CA ALA A 734 -4.98 16.77 10.58
C ALA A 734 -5.28 18.26 10.33
N MET A 735 -4.24 19.04 9.97
CA MET A 735 -4.31 20.49 9.83
C MET A 735 -5.34 20.95 8.79
N GLU A 736 -5.36 20.33 7.60
CA GLU A 736 -6.23 20.75 6.49
C GLU A 736 -7.72 20.79 6.88
N LYS A 737 -8.17 19.80 7.67
CA LYS A 737 -9.56 19.69 8.09
C LYS A 737 -9.94 20.72 9.16
N LEU A 738 -9.04 21.06 10.06
CA LEU A 738 -9.27 22.10 11.09
C LEU A 738 -9.21 23.50 10.49
N TRP A 739 -8.28 23.74 9.56
CA TRP A 739 -8.05 25.04 8.93
C TRP A 739 -9.22 25.50 8.04
N THR A 740 -10.06 24.57 7.57
CA THR A 740 -11.21 24.86 6.70
C THR A 740 -12.51 25.19 7.44
N MET A 741 -12.54 25.09 8.78
CA MET A 741 -13.73 25.43 9.57
C MET A 741 -14.20 26.89 9.43
N PRO A 742 -13.32 27.92 9.38
CA PRO A 742 -13.77 29.31 9.22
C PRO A 742 -14.47 29.54 7.87
N PHE A 743 -13.97 28.91 6.81
CA PHE A 743 -14.64 28.91 5.51
C PHE A 743 -16.04 28.28 5.60
N PHE A 744 -16.15 27.13 6.27
CA PHE A 744 -17.46 26.48 6.49
C PHE A 744 -18.41 27.38 7.27
N ALA A 745 -17.94 28.01 8.36
CA ALA A 745 -18.74 28.92 9.18
C ALA A 745 -19.29 30.09 8.35
N LEU A 746 -18.43 30.72 7.53
CA LEU A 746 -18.84 31.80 6.63
C LEU A 746 -19.84 31.34 5.56
N GLN A 747 -19.71 30.11 5.04
CA GLN A 747 -20.70 29.53 4.13
C GLN A 747 -22.04 29.22 4.81
N ALA A 748 -22.00 28.82 6.09
CA ALA A 748 -23.17 28.58 6.91
C ALA A 748 -23.81 29.87 7.44
N GLU A 749 -23.21 31.04 7.19
CA GLU A 749 -23.58 32.32 7.81
C GLU A 749 -23.54 32.25 9.35
N ALA A 750 -22.71 31.36 9.90
CA ALA A 750 -22.42 31.28 11.32
C ALA A 750 -21.30 32.28 11.65
N THR A 751 -21.66 33.41 12.24
CA THR A 751 -20.72 34.51 12.53
C THR A 751 -20.43 34.70 14.02
N ASP A 752 -21.33 34.30 14.91
CA ASP A 752 -21.24 34.57 16.35
C ASP A 752 -22.05 33.54 17.18
N ASN A 753 -21.67 32.26 17.10
CA ASN A 753 -22.36 31.17 17.78
C ASN A 753 -21.40 30.07 18.26
N ALA A 754 -21.94 28.99 18.85
CA ALA A 754 -21.14 27.87 19.34
C ALA A 754 -20.24 27.23 18.26
N PHE A 755 -20.63 27.28 16.98
CA PHE A 755 -19.78 26.80 15.89
C PHE A 755 -18.60 27.73 15.61
N THR A 756 -18.76 29.05 15.75
CA THR A 756 -17.62 29.98 15.62
C THR A 756 -16.65 29.85 16.78
N GLU A 757 -17.11 29.53 18.00
CA GLU A 757 -16.24 29.15 19.11
C GLU A 757 -15.45 27.87 18.81
N ALA A 758 -16.13 26.80 18.35
CA ALA A 758 -15.45 25.57 17.96
C ALA A 758 -14.43 25.81 16.82
N SER A 759 -14.79 26.62 15.83
CA SER A 759 -13.90 27.01 14.73
C SER A 759 -12.71 27.83 15.21
N TYR A 760 -12.90 28.74 16.16
CA TYR A 760 -11.79 29.52 16.74
C TYR A 760 -10.89 28.64 17.60
N ASN A 761 -11.45 27.71 18.38
CA ASN A 761 -10.67 26.73 19.14
C ASN A 761 -9.83 25.85 18.20
N ALA A 762 -10.37 25.45 17.04
CA ALA A 762 -9.62 24.73 16.01
C ALA A 762 -8.48 25.59 15.41
N LEU A 763 -8.73 26.85 15.10
CA LEU A 763 -7.70 27.78 14.65
C LEU A 763 -6.61 27.96 15.71
N LEU A 764 -7.00 28.27 16.95
CA LEU A 764 -6.09 28.45 18.08
C LEU A 764 -5.29 27.17 18.33
N PHE A 765 -5.88 25.99 18.20
CA PHE A 765 -5.19 24.71 18.32
C PHE A 765 -4.13 24.51 17.22
N SER A 766 -4.50 24.85 15.98
CA SER A 766 -3.68 24.63 14.79
C SER A 766 -2.55 25.64 14.59
N LYS A 767 -2.78 26.91 14.92
CA LYS A 767 -1.89 28.02 14.59
C LYS A 767 -0.64 27.98 15.46
N SER A 768 0.52 28.01 14.80
CA SER A 768 1.85 27.89 15.41
C SER A 768 2.04 26.61 16.25
N LEU A 769 1.30 25.52 15.95
CA LEU A 769 1.39 24.26 16.72
C LEU A 769 2.83 23.72 16.83
N LEU A 770 3.52 23.61 15.70
CA LEU A 770 4.89 23.06 15.65
C LEU A 770 5.87 23.98 16.39
N LEU A 771 5.79 25.29 16.17
CA LEU A 771 6.64 26.27 16.86
C LEU A 771 6.42 26.27 18.38
N GLU A 772 5.16 26.20 18.83
CA GLU A 772 4.84 26.20 20.26
C GLU A 772 5.17 24.86 20.92
N THR A 773 5.14 23.77 20.15
CA THR A 773 5.69 22.48 20.58
C THR A 773 7.18 22.60 20.88
N GLU A 774 7.97 23.16 19.96
CA GLU A 774 9.42 23.36 20.14
C GLU A 774 9.72 24.27 21.33
N LYS A 775 9.04 25.41 21.44
CA LYS A 775 9.19 26.33 22.59
C LYS A 775 8.82 25.66 23.90
N SER A 776 7.75 24.86 23.94
CA SER A 776 7.30 24.19 25.15
C SER A 776 8.30 23.12 25.60
N LEU A 777 8.88 22.37 24.65
CA LEU A 777 9.94 21.39 24.92
C LEU A 777 11.21 22.07 25.45
N GLN A 778 11.64 23.16 24.81
CA GLN A 778 12.78 23.95 25.27
C GLN A 778 12.55 24.48 26.69
N LYS A 779 11.38 25.08 26.95
CA LYS A 779 11.03 25.60 28.27
C LYS A 779 10.98 24.49 29.33
N ALA A 780 10.40 23.33 29.00
CA ALA A 780 10.32 22.20 29.92
C ALA A 780 11.72 21.72 30.37
N ILE A 781 12.65 21.60 29.43
CA ILE A 781 14.05 21.24 29.75
C ILE A 781 14.75 22.36 30.52
N GLN A 782 14.55 23.62 30.16
CA GLN A 782 15.18 24.75 30.84
C GLN A 782 14.70 24.94 32.29
N THR A 783 13.44 24.60 32.58
CA THR A 783 12.82 24.85 33.89
C THR A 783 12.92 23.66 34.83
N GLU A 784 12.81 22.44 34.30
CA GLU A 784 12.68 21.22 35.10
C GLU A 784 13.72 20.14 34.72
N GLY A 785 14.53 20.36 33.66
CA GLY A 785 15.54 19.42 33.21
C GLY A 785 16.82 19.46 34.05
N SER A 786 17.51 18.32 34.15
CA SER A 786 18.83 18.27 34.77
C SER A 786 19.89 18.90 33.85
N SER A 787 21.08 19.20 34.39
CA SER A 787 22.21 19.69 33.59
C SER A 787 22.57 18.73 32.45
N GLU A 788 22.42 17.42 32.66
CA GLU A 788 22.66 16.39 31.63
C GLU A 788 21.58 16.42 30.53
N ASP A 789 20.31 16.69 30.88
CA ASP A 789 19.23 16.80 29.90
C ASP A 789 19.37 18.08 29.05
N LEU A 790 19.83 19.18 29.67
CA LEU A 790 20.18 20.41 28.97
C LEU A 790 21.31 20.20 27.95
N GLU A 791 22.36 19.48 28.33
CA GLU A 791 23.49 19.16 27.45
C GLU A 791 23.06 18.26 26.28
N LYS A 792 22.25 17.23 26.54
CA LYS A 792 21.70 16.36 25.49
C LYS A 792 20.80 17.11 24.51
N PHE A 793 19.96 18.00 25.02
CA PHE A 793 19.11 18.84 24.19
C PHE A 793 19.94 19.80 23.32
N LYS A 794 21.00 20.40 23.88
CA LYS A 794 21.94 21.23 23.12
C LYS A 794 22.59 20.42 21.98
N ASN A 795 23.13 19.25 22.30
CA ASN A 795 23.72 18.35 21.31
C ASN A 795 22.73 17.98 20.20
N MET A 796 21.45 17.77 20.55
CA MET A 796 20.41 17.44 19.57
C MET A 796 20.14 18.62 18.61
N LEU A 797 20.12 19.85 19.11
CA LEU A 797 19.94 21.05 18.30
C LEU A 797 21.12 21.26 17.33
N GLU A 798 22.36 21.09 17.81
CA GLU A 798 23.57 21.18 16.99
C GLU A 798 23.56 20.14 15.85
N LEU A 799 23.11 18.92 16.11
CA LEU A 799 22.99 17.88 15.08
C LEU A 799 21.89 18.20 14.06
N LYS A 800 20.73 18.71 14.51
CA LYS A 800 19.65 19.17 13.61
C LYS A 800 20.14 20.29 12.68
N GLU A 801 20.98 21.18 13.21
CA GLU A 801 21.62 22.26 12.47
C GLU A 801 22.62 21.71 11.43
N GLN A 802 23.52 20.81 11.82
CA GLN A 802 24.46 20.14 10.90
C GLN A 802 23.70 19.42 9.77
N THR A 803 22.61 18.73 10.10
CA THR A 803 21.77 18.03 9.14
C THR A 803 21.13 19.01 8.15
N SER A 804 20.60 20.14 8.66
CA SER A 804 20.01 21.20 7.84
C SER A 804 21.03 21.86 6.91
N ALA A 805 22.25 22.08 7.38
CA ALA A 805 23.35 22.62 6.57
C ALA A 805 23.77 21.65 5.46
N LEU A 806 23.81 20.34 5.76
CA LEU A 806 24.08 19.31 4.76
C LEU A 806 22.99 19.23 3.70
N TYR A 807 21.70 19.31 4.07
CA TYR A 807 20.61 19.33 3.08
C TYR A 807 20.70 20.51 2.09
N ARG A 808 21.26 21.66 2.49
CA ARG A 808 21.43 22.84 1.61
C ARG A 808 22.53 22.65 0.56
N LYS A 809 23.53 21.80 0.83
CA LYS A 809 24.63 21.51 -0.07
C LYS A 809 24.22 20.38 -1.02
N TYR A 810 23.73 20.71 -2.21
CA TYR A 810 23.38 19.72 -3.24
C TYR A 810 24.51 18.67 -3.39
N GLY A 811 24.18 17.39 -3.16
CA GLY A 811 25.15 16.28 -3.21
C GLY A 811 25.84 15.93 -1.89
N ALA A 812 25.21 16.20 -0.74
CA ALA A 812 25.71 15.84 0.58
C ALA A 812 26.16 14.37 0.69
N ASP A 813 27.24 14.14 1.44
CA ASP A 813 27.66 12.81 1.86
C ASP A 813 26.54 12.17 2.68
N SER A 814 25.76 11.35 1.99
CA SER A 814 24.46 10.91 2.45
C SER A 814 24.57 9.87 3.58
N ASP A 815 25.76 9.27 3.73
CA ASP A 815 26.13 8.44 4.89
C ASP A 815 26.18 9.29 6.17
N THR A 816 26.70 10.51 6.08
CA THR A 816 26.77 11.46 7.20
C THR A 816 25.36 11.92 7.62
N LEU A 817 24.46 12.18 6.67
CA LEU A 817 23.05 12.53 6.96
C LEU A 817 22.33 11.42 7.74
N ALA A 818 22.52 10.16 7.33
CA ALA A 818 21.94 9.02 8.03
C ALA A 818 22.42 8.91 9.50
N VAL A 819 23.73 9.09 9.74
CA VAL A 819 24.32 9.04 11.08
C VAL A 819 23.83 10.18 11.97
N LEU A 820 23.72 11.39 11.43
CA LEU A 820 23.20 12.54 12.17
C LEU A 820 21.73 12.36 12.55
N ASN A 821 20.89 11.89 11.62
CA ASN A 821 19.47 11.63 11.89
C ASN A 821 19.29 10.56 13.00
N ASP A 822 20.06 9.46 12.95
CA ASP A 822 20.04 8.44 14.00
C ASP A 822 20.39 9.02 15.38
N ARG A 823 21.37 9.93 15.43
CA ARG A 823 21.81 10.56 16.68
C ARG A 823 20.81 11.61 17.20
N ILE A 824 20.13 12.34 16.32
CA ILE A 824 19.04 13.26 16.70
C ILE A 824 17.89 12.49 17.34
N GLN A 825 17.47 11.41 16.69
CA GLN A 825 16.35 10.57 17.12
C GLN A 825 16.63 9.88 18.46
N LYS A 826 17.87 9.45 18.64
CA LYS A 826 18.39 8.93 19.90
C LYS A 826 18.23 9.94 21.04
N LEU A 827 18.73 11.17 20.86
CA LEU A 827 18.66 12.21 21.89
C LEU A 827 17.22 12.61 22.20
N ASP A 828 16.34 12.70 21.20
CA ASP A 828 14.91 12.99 21.38
C ASP A 828 14.21 11.91 22.22
N HIS A 829 14.54 10.63 21.99
CA HIS A 829 14.02 9.51 22.78
C HIS A 829 14.54 9.54 24.23
N GLU A 830 15.85 9.74 24.42
CA GLU A 830 16.45 9.85 25.75
C GLU A 830 15.78 10.94 26.59
N LEU A 831 15.57 12.12 26.00
CA LEU A 831 14.90 13.25 26.66
C LEU A 831 13.44 12.92 27.02
N THR A 832 12.74 12.20 26.14
CA THR A 832 11.35 11.76 26.38
C THR A 832 11.24 10.77 27.54
N VAL A 833 12.18 9.82 27.66
CA VAL A 833 12.17 8.83 28.74
C VAL A 833 12.59 9.45 30.07
N ARG A 834 13.58 10.35 30.05
CA ARG A 834 14.20 10.90 31.27
C ARG A 834 13.41 12.07 31.85
N SER A 835 12.76 12.88 31.03
CA SER A 835 12.09 14.10 31.47
C SER A 835 10.57 14.01 31.32
N LYS A 836 9.87 13.88 32.45
CA LYS A 836 8.40 13.90 32.50
C LYS A 836 7.82 15.22 31.99
N SER A 837 8.54 16.33 32.16
CA SER A 837 8.12 17.65 31.66
C SER A 837 8.32 17.76 30.16
N TYR A 838 9.39 17.18 29.62
CA TYR A 838 9.61 17.02 28.18
C TYR A 838 8.54 16.12 27.55
N ALA A 839 8.07 15.09 28.25
CA ALA A 839 6.99 14.22 27.80
C ALA A 839 5.59 14.86 27.86
N ASP A 840 5.38 15.94 28.65
CA ASP A 840 4.09 16.62 28.85
C ASP A 840 4.06 18.03 28.24
N TYR A 841 4.73 18.23 27.11
CA TYR A 841 4.81 19.50 26.39
C TYR A 841 3.48 19.97 25.77
N THR A 842 2.44 19.15 25.81
CA THR A 842 1.14 19.38 25.13
C THR A 842 0.19 20.32 25.88
N ARG A 843 0.54 20.81 27.08
CA ARG A 843 -0.34 21.68 27.89
C ARG A 843 -0.81 22.95 27.17
N PHE A 844 -0.02 23.48 26.24
CA PHE A 844 -0.41 24.65 25.46
C PHE A 844 -1.62 24.37 24.53
N LEU A 845 -1.94 23.09 24.27
CA LEU A 845 -3.09 22.68 23.47
C LEU A 845 -4.43 22.84 24.21
N ASP A 846 -4.42 23.06 25.52
CA ASP A 846 -5.63 23.22 26.33
C ASP A 846 -6.18 24.65 26.34
N TRP A 847 -5.55 25.55 25.59
CA TRP A 847 -6.06 26.88 25.34
C TRP A 847 -7.32 26.86 24.46
N ASP A 848 -8.35 27.55 24.93
CA ASP A 848 -9.62 27.74 24.24
C ASP A 848 -10.03 29.23 24.22
N TYR A 849 -11.12 29.50 23.51
CA TYR A 849 -11.75 30.81 23.42
C TYR A 849 -12.02 31.44 24.78
N GLN A 850 -12.57 30.68 25.73
CA GLN A 850 -12.96 31.20 27.04
C GLN A 850 -11.74 31.66 27.85
N GLN A 851 -10.62 30.95 27.74
CA GLN A 851 -9.36 31.35 28.37
C GLN A 851 -8.79 32.62 27.74
N VAL A 852 -8.74 32.72 26.40
CA VAL A 852 -8.29 33.94 25.70
C VAL A 852 -9.18 35.13 26.04
N ARG A 853 -10.50 34.93 26.02
CA ARG A 853 -11.50 35.94 26.36
C ARG A 853 -11.30 36.51 27.77
N LYS A 854 -10.96 35.67 28.75
CA LYS A 854 -10.72 36.07 30.16
C LYS A 854 -9.45 36.91 30.34
N LEU A 855 -8.47 36.80 29.44
CA LEU A 855 -7.26 37.60 29.50
C LEU A 855 -7.53 39.06 29.09
N LEU A 856 -8.44 39.30 28.15
CA LEU A 856 -8.72 40.65 27.67
C LEU A 856 -9.33 41.52 28.77
N LYS A 857 -8.86 42.77 28.85
CA LYS A 857 -9.48 43.82 29.66
C LYS A 857 -10.70 44.39 28.95
N ASP A 858 -11.43 45.23 29.67
CA ASP A 858 -12.58 45.93 29.09
C ASP A 858 -12.11 46.84 27.94
N ASN A 859 -12.87 46.88 26.85
CA ASN A 859 -12.58 47.61 25.60
C ASN A 859 -11.39 47.11 24.76
N GLU A 860 -10.57 46.17 25.24
CA GLU A 860 -9.53 45.53 24.42
C GLU A 860 -10.14 44.63 23.33
N LEU A 861 -9.50 44.60 22.16
CA LEU A 861 -9.91 43.77 21.03
C LEU A 861 -8.73 42.90 20.58
N LEU A 862 -8.99 41.60 20.41
CA LEU A 862 -8.07 40.71 19.70
C LEU A 862 -8.62 40.41 18.29
N VAL A 863 -7.78 40.60 17.29
CA VAL A 863 -8.03 40.31 15.88
C VAL A 863 -7.13 39.14 15.43
N ASP A 864 -7.69 37.95 15.34
CA ASP A 864 -6.94 36.77 14.89
C ASP A 864 -7.27 36.47 13.42
N PHE A 865 -6.34 36.79 12.51
CA PHE A 865 -6.53 36.62 11.08
C PHE A 865 -6.40 35.15 10.67
N VAL A 866 -7.18 34.76 9.68
CA VAL A 866 -7.08 33.46 9.03
C VAL A 866 -7.23 33.63 7.53
N ASP A 867 -6.36 32.96 6.77
CA ASP A 867 -6.48 32.85 5.32
C ASP A 867 -6.94 31.44 4.94
N TYR A 868 -7.78 31.33 3.90
CA TYR A 868 -8.29 30.05 3.43
C TYR A 868 -8.48 30.06 1.91
N VAL A 869 -8.42 28.89 1.29
CA VAL A 869 -8.68 28.75 -0.15
C VAL A 869 -10.11 28.22 -0.35
N PRO A 870 -11.04 29.02 -0.90
CA PRO A 870 -12.36 28.53 -1.26
C PRO A 870 -12.26 27.47 -2.38
N GLN A 871 -13.17 26.49 -2.41
CA GLN A 871 -13.09 25.31 -3.30
C GLN A 871 -12.86 25.60 -4.80
N LYS A 872 -13.22 26.81 -5.27
CA LYS A 872 -12.82 27.36 -6.58
C LYS A 872 -12.56 28.85 -6.42
N GLY A 873 -11.33 29.24 -6.07
CA GLY A 873 -10.97 30.65 -5.95
C GLY A 873 -9.53 30.88 -5.51
N LYS A 874 -9.15 32.15 -5.47
CA LYS A 874 -7.89 32.59 -4.85
C LYS A 874 -8.07 32.65 -3.34
N THR A 875 -6.97 32.61 -2.59
CA THR A 875 -6.96 32.76 -1.13
C THR A 875 -7.82 33.96 -0.70
N GLU A 876 -8.64 33.77 0.34
CA GLU A 876 -9.44 34.80 0.99
C GLU A 876 -9.01 34.96 2.45
N TYR A 877 -9.28 36.13 3.02
CA TYR A 877 -8.96 36.48 4.39
C TYR A 877 -10.21 36.74 5.22
N ALA A 878 -10.20 36.23 6.44
CA ALA A 878 -11.17 36.50 7.48
C ALA A 878 -10.45 36.81 8.81
N ALA A 879 -11.21 37.28 9.80
CA ALA A 879 -10.72 37.47 11.15
C ALA A 879 -11.74 37.01 12.19
N PHE A 880 -11.23 36.38 13.25
CA PHE A 880 -11.97 36.23 14.50
C PHE A 880 -11.71 37.44 15.39
N LEU A 881 -12.77 38.12 15.79
CA LEU A 881 -12.76 39.20 16.75
C LEU A 881 -13.14 38.67 18.13
N ILE A 882 -12.21 38.76 19.07
CA ILE A 882 -12.42 38.34 20.45
C ILE A 882 -12.50 39.57 21.35
N ARG A 883 -13.58 39.63 22.13
CA ARG A 883 -13.84 40.65 23.15
C ARG A 883 -14.37 40.00 24.41
N LYS A 884 -14.08 40.61 25.56
CA LYS A 884 -14.50 40.12 26.88
C LYS A 884 -16.03 40.07 27.05
N ASP A 885 -16.75 41.00 26.43
CA ASP A 885 -18.20 41.17 26.56
C ASP A 885 -19.04 40.29 25.62
N ARG A 886 -18.40 39.48 24.76
CA ARG A 886 -19.08 38.58 23.81
C ARG A 886 -19.09 37.14 24.30
N GLU A 887 -20.19 36.44 24.10
CA GLU A 887 -20.30 35.00 24.45
C GLU A 887 -19.53 34.11 23.46
N TYR A 888 -19.51 34.50 22.18
CA TYR A 888 -18.85 33.78 21.09
C TYR A 888 -17.90 34.71 20.32
N PRO A 889 -16.84 34.18 19.68
CA PRO A 889 -15.99 34.99 18.81
C PRO A 889 -16.76 35.39 17.54
N LEU A 890 -16.59 36.65 17.13
CA LEU A 890 -17.22 37.18 15.92
C LEU A 890 -16.31 36.91 14.71
N LEU A 891 -16.79 36.12 13.76
CA LEU A 891 -16.09 35.81 12.51
C LEU A 891 -16.50 36.78 11.40
N LEU A 892 -15.53 37.50 10.84
CA LEU A 892 -15.74 38.48 9.76
C LEU A 892 -14.98 38.11 8.49
N ARG A 893 -15.66 38.11 7.34
CA ARG A 893 -15.02 38.04 6.03
C ARG A 893 -14.44 39.41 5.65
N LEU A 894 -13.17 39.45 5.28
CA LEU A 894 -12.44 40.70 5.03
C LEU A 894 -12.24 40.97 3.54
N PHE A 895 -11.28 40.33 2.90
CA PHE A 895 -10.86 40.61 1.52
C PHE A 895 -10.21 39.39 0.87
N THR A 896 -9.94 39.48 -0.42
CA THR A 896 -9.26 38.46 -1.22
C THR A 896 -7.75 38.72 -1.30
N GLN A 897 -6.96 37.68 -1.58
CA GLN A 897 -5.53 37.81 -1.87
C GLN A 897 -5.27 38.74 -3.04
N LYS A 898 -6.16 38.75 -4.05
CA LYS A 898 -6.04 39.67 -5.19
C LYS A 898 -6.13 41.13 -4.75
N GLU A 899 -7.11 41.47 -3.92
CA GLU A 899 -7.24 42.85 -3.41
C GLU A 899 -6.03 43.26 -2.56
N LEU A 900 -5.43 42.31 -1.83
CA LEU A 900 -4.21 42.53 -1.08
C LEU A 900 -2.97 42.68 -2.00
N ASP A 901 -2.86 41.87 -3.05
CA ASP A 901 -1.78 41.95 -4.04
C ASP A 901 -1.84 43.27 -4.83
N ASP A 902 -3.05 43.72 -5.19
CA ASP A 902 -3.29 44.99 -5.87
C ASP A 902 -2.90 46.19 -4.97
N LEU A 903 -2.97 46.02 -3.65
CA LEU A 903 -2.52 46.99 -2.64
C LEU A 903 -0.99 46.92 -2.42
N MET A 904 -0.38 45.75 -2.56
CA MET A 904 1.03 45.46 -2.23
C MET A 904 1.80 44.85 -3.42
N PRO A 905 2.10 45.63 -4.49
CA PRO A 905 2.94 45.15 -5.57
C PRO A 905 4.38 44.85 -5.07
N GLU A 906 4.97 43.74 -5.56
CA GLU A 906 6.20 43.13 -5.02
C GLU A 906 7.43 44.06 -4.95
N ASN A 907 7.48 45.13 -5.76
CA ASN A 907 8.62 46.06 -5.84
C ASN A 907 8.30 47.47 -5.30
N ALA A 908 7.27 47.63 -4.46
CA ALA A 908 6.76 48.94 -4.07
C ALA A 908 6.11 48.97 -2.67
N LEU A 909 6.51 48.08 -1.76
CA LEU A 909 5.96 48.06 -0.39
C LEU A 909 6.15 49.39 0.34
N ASP A 910 7.25 50.09 0.09
CA ASP A 910 7.59 51.36 0.76
C ASP A 910 6.57 52.47 0.42
N LEU A 911 5.95 52.39 -0.77
CA LEU A 911 4.92 53.32 -1.21
C LEU A 911 3.60 53.14 -0.45
N LEU A 912 3.38 51.99 0.21
CA LEU A 912 2.16 51.68 0.96
C LEU A 912 1.91 52.68 2.11
N TYR A 913 2.98 53.19 2.70
CA TYR A 913 2.92 54.11 3.84
C TYR A 913 2.80 55.59 3.41
N GLY A 914 2.81 55.87 2.10
CA GLY A 914 2.45 57.17 1.55
C GLY A 914 0.94 57.45 1.68
N ALA A 915 0.55 58.72 1.87
CA ALA A 915 -0.81 59.13 2.24
C ALA A 915 -1.93 58.43 1.44
N THR A 916 -1.86 58.46 0.10
CA THR A 916 -2.91 57.91 -0.77
C THR A 916 -2.99 56.37 -0.75
N ALA A 917 -1.85 55.68 -0.63
CA ALA A 917 -1.82 54.22 -0.58
C ALA A 917 -2.23 53.71 0.82
N SER A 918 -1.82 54.43 1.86
CA SER A 918 -2.21 54.15 3.24
C SER A 918 -3.70 54.28 3.46
N GLU A 919 -4.36 55.29 2.89
CA GLU A 919 -5.82 55.42 3.00
C GLU A 919 -6.55 54.22 2.38
N LYS A 920 -6.08 53.73 1.22
CA LYS A 920 -6.61 52.50 0.59
C LYS A 920 -6.35 51.27 1.46
N ALA A 921 -5.18 51.20 2.10
CA ALA A 921 -4.82 50.12 3.01
C ALA A 921 -5.72 50.10 4.25
N VAL A 922 -5.93 51.24 4.90
CA VAL A 922 -6.85 51.39 6.04
C VAL A 922 -8.27 50.97 5.63
N LYS A 923 -8.72 51.38 4.44
CA LYS A 923 -10.04 51.01 3.93
C LYS A 923 -10.21 49.51 3.73
N LEU A 924 -9.18 48.83 3.21
CA LEU A 924 -9.23 47.39 2.98
C LEU A 924 -9.08 46.59 4.28
N LEU A 925 -8.13 46.98 5.13
CA LEU A 925 -7.66 46.22 6.28
C LEU A 925 -8.43 46.51 7.56
N TRP A 926 -8.81 47.78 7.80
CA TRP A 926 -9.32 48.25 9.08
C TRP A 926 -10.81 48.60 9.08
N ASP A 927 -11.37 49.16 8.00
CA ASP A 927 -12.74 49.70 8.03
C ASP A 927 -13.83 48.69 8.41
N LYS A 928 -13.65 47.41 8.07
CA LYS A 928 -14.57 46.34 8.49
C LYS A 928 -14.43 45.95 9.96
N ILE A 929 -13.26 46.20 10.56
CA ILE A 929 -12.94 45.86 11.96
C ILE A 929 -13.22 47.04 12.88
N ARG A 930 -13.00 48.27 12.40
CA ARG A 930 -13.16 49.54 13.13
C ARG A 930 -14.45 49.62 13.96
N PRO A 931 -15.65 49.22 13.48
CA PRO A 931 -16.89 49.29 14.26
C PRO A 931 -16.89 48.44 15.55
N HIS A 932 -15.94 47.51 15.67
CA HIS A 932 -15.81 46.60 16.80
C HIS A 932 -14.70 47.01 17.77
N ALA A 933 -13.91 48.03 17.43
CA ALA A 933 -12.84 48.59 18.24
C ALA A 933 -13.31 49.88 18.94
N VAL A 934 -12.80 50.11 20.14
CA VAL A 934 -12.99 51.38 20.85
C VAL A 934 -11.73 52.23 20.64
N GLU A 935 -11.89 53.47 20.23
CA GLU A 935 -10.76 54.39 20.06
C GLU A 935 -10.00 54.57 21.38
N GLY A 936 -8.67 54.57 21.32
CA GLY A 936 -7.77 54.56 22.47
C GLY A 936 -7.52 53.17 23.08
N ALA A 937 -8.24 52.13 22.65
CA ALA A 937 -8.05 50.78 23.18
C ALA A 937 -6.79 50.08 22.66
N THR A 938 -6.40 49.02 23.36
CA THR A 938 -5.36 48.09 22.89
C THR A 938 -5.96 47.10 21.90
N ILE A 939 -5.33 46.99 20.74
CA ILE A 939 -5.70 46.08 19.66
C ILE A 939 -4.60 45.03 19.51
N TYR A 940 -4.86 43.85 20.03
CA TYR A 940 -4.01 42.69 19.77
C TYR A 940 -4.32 42.15 18.37
N TYR A 941 -3.31 41.80 17.60
CA TYR A 941 -3.55 41.16 16.30
C TYR A 941 -2.56 40.04 15.99
N VAL A 942 -3.07 38.97 15.39
CA VAL A 942 -2.29 37.79 14.97
C VAL A 942 -2.38 37.66 13.45
N PRO A 943 -1.34 38.06 12.69
CA PRO A 943 -1.36 38.02 11.23
C PRO A 943 -1.57 36.62 10.63
N SER A 944 -1.91 36.59 9.33
CA SER A 944 -1.93 35.38 8.48
C SER A 944 -1.47 35.75 7.07
N GLY A 945 -0.89 34.81 6.32
CA GLY A 945 -0.49 35.03 4.92
C GLY A 945 0.43 36.26 4.71
N LYS A 946 0.14 37.10 3.71
CA LYS A 946 0.95 38.31 3.43
C LYS A 946 0.84 39.40 4.50
N LEU A 947 -0.13 39.31 5.42
CA LEU A 947 -0.29 40.31 6.49
C LEU A 947 0.90 40.34 7.46
N TYR A 948 1.76 39.32 7.46
CA TYR A 948 3.01 39.36 8.23
C TYR A 948 3.98 40.48 7.79
N GLN A 949 3.80 41.03 6.59
CA GLN A 949 4.66 42.07 6.01
C GLN A 949 4.20 43.50 6.35
N LEU A 950 3.11 43.67 7.11
CA LEU A 950 2.46 44.95 7.34
C LEU A 950 2.64 45.48 8.77
N ALA A 951 2.95 46.77 8.88
CA ALA A 951 2.93 47.56 10.12
C ALA A 951 1.66 48.43 10.13
N TRP A 952 0.60 47.94 10.78
CA TRP A 952 -0.73 48.55 10.72
C TRP A 952 -0.78 49.89 11.43
N GLU A 953 -0.04 50.00 12.52
CA GLU A 953 0.14 51.20 13.32
C GLU A 953 0.73 52.36 12.52
N SER A 954 1.47 52.07 11.46
CA SER A 954 2.15 53.04 10.59
C SER A 954 1.31 53.47 9.38
N LEU A 955 0.08 52.94 9.23
CA LEU A 955 -0.81 53.36 8.15
C LEU A 955 -1.38 54.75 8.44
N SER A 956 -1.28 55.66 7.48
CA SER A 956 -1.88 56.99 7.56
C SER A 956 -3.39 56.93 7.32
N THR A 957 -4.17 57.64 8.13
CA THR A 957 -5.62 57.76 7.96
C THR A 957 -5.98 58.99 7.13
N GLY A 958 -7.26 59.15 6.77
CA GLY A 958 -7.72 60.27 5.93
C GLY A 958 -7.51 61.66 6.53
N ASP A 959 -7.23 61.77 7.83
CA ASP A 959 -6.88 63.03 8.50
C ASP A 959 -5.36 63.30 8.55
N GLY A 960 -4.56 62.41 7.97
CA GLY A 960 -3.09 62.49 7.92
C GLY A 960 -2.38 62.01 9.19
N SER A 961 -3.11 61.55 10.21
CA SER A 961 -2.54 60.94 11.40
C SER A 961 -2.32 59.43 11.21
N LEU A 962 -1.43 58.82 12.00
CA LEU A 962 -1.17 57.39 11.94
C LEU A 962 -2.24 56.61 12.70
N LEU A 963 -2.63 55.44 12.19
CA LEU A 963 -3.61 54.56 12.83
C LEU A 963 -3.19 54.17 14.27
N GLY A 964 -1.89 54.04 14.52
CA GLY A 964 -1.32 53.80 15.85
C GLY A 964 -1.49 54.95 16.85
N LYS A 965 -1.89 56.16 16.41
CA LYS A 965 -2.27 57.25 17.32
C LYS A 965 -3.67 57.08 17.89
N HIS A 966 -4.55 56.39 17.15
CA HIS A 966 -5.92 56.12 17.57
C HIS A 966 -6.05 54.82 18.37
N TYR A 967 -5.12 53.87 18.20
CA TYR A 967 -5.17 52.57 18.84
C TYR A 967 -3.77 52.08 19.22
N ARG A 968 -3.63 51.41 20.37
CA ARG A 968 -2.37 50.74 20.76
C ARG A 968 -2.33 49.35 20.12
N PHE A 969 -1.69 49.21 18.98
CA PHE A 969 -1.51 47.90 18.33
C PHE A 969 -0.44 47.06 19.03
N VAL A 970 -0.74 45.78 19.24
CA VAL A 970 0.20 44.78 19.75
C VAL A 970 0.16 43.55 18.85
N ARG A 971 1.22 43.36 18.07
CA ARG A 971 1.37 42.20 17.20
C ARG A 971 1.74 40.95 18.00
N LEU A 972 1.05 39.85 17.75
CA LEU A 972 1.26 38.58 18.42
C LEU A 972 1.56 37.46 17.41
N SER A 973 2.31 36.45 17.85
CA SER A 973 2.51 35.20 17.09
C SER A 973 1.38 34.18 17.31
N SER A 974 0.65 34.32 18.42
CA SER A 974 -0.55 33.56 18.78
C SER A 974 -1.32 34.34 19.84
N ALA A 975 -2.65 34.17 19.90
CA ALA A 975 -3.49 34.75 20.94
C ALA A 975 -3.06 34.36 22.38
N ARG A 976 -2.39 33.20 22.53
CA ARG A 976 -1.88 32.71 23.82
C ARG A 976 -0.81 33.63 24.42
N GLU A 977 -0.13 34.43 23.60
CA GLU A 977 0.94 35.32 24.05
C GLU A 977 0.43 36.51 24.88
N ILE A 978 -0.88 36.82 24.86
CA ILE A 978 -1.46 37.86 25.72
C ILE A 978 -1.13 37.60 27.21
N ALA A 979 -1.15 36.33 27.64
CA ALA A 979 -0.80 35.95 29.00
C ALA A 979 0.65 36.34 29.38
N ARG A 980 1.57 36.32 28.41
CA ARG A 980 2.97 36.74 28.62
C ARG A 980 3.09 38.26 28.59
N VAL A 981 2.41 38.94 27.67
CA VAL A 981 2.41 40.41 27.58
C VAL A 981 1.94 41.04 28.89
N HIS A 982 0.93 40.47 29.55
CA HIS A 982 0.47 40.96 30.86
C HIS A 982 1.44 40.64 32.01
N ALA A 983 2.31 39.64 31.87
CA ALA A 983 3.29 39.27 32.90
C ALA A 983 4.54 40.15 32.88
N VAL A 984 4.86 40.78 31.74
CA VAL A 984 6.00 41.70 31.63
C VAL A 984 5.64 43.04 32.25
N ARG A 985 6.39 43.45 33.27
CA ARG A 985 6.33 44.83 33.79
C ARG A 985 6.92 45.76 32.73
N GLU A 986 6.23 46.85 32.39
CA GLU A 986 6.81 47.91 31.56
C GLU A 986 8.14 48.35 32.21
N SER A 987 9.26 47.97 31.58
CA SER A 987 10.58 48.51 31.91
C SER A 987 10.61 49.99 31.54
N GLY A 988 11.50 50.76 32.17
CA GLY A 988 11.62 52.20 31.91
C GLY A 988 11.84 52.53 30.42
N HIS A 989 11.80 53.82 30.07
CA HIS A 989 12.01 54.32 28.71
C HIS A 989 13.38 53.88 28.15
N SER A 990 13.47 52.70 27.55
CA SER A 990 14.67 52.15 26.94
C SER A 990 14.33 51.55 25.59
N ALA A 991 15.23 51.69 24.61
CA ALA A 991 15.08 51.13 23.27
C ALA A 991 16.41 50.53 22.81
N VAL A 992 16.33 49.38 22.15
CA VAL A 992 17.47 48.77 21.46
C VAL A 992 17.14 48.78 19.97
N LEU A 993 18.02 49.37 19.16
CA LEU A 993 17.82 49.60 17.73
C LEU A 993 18.87 48.81 16.94
N TYR A 994 18.44 48.14 15.87
CA TYR A 994 19.30 47.31 15.03
C TYR A 994 19.18 47.77 13.58
N GLY A 995 20.29 48.17 12.96
CA GLY A 995 20.30 48.70 11.60
C GLY A 995 21.67 48.62 10.97
N GLY A 996 21.73 48.53 9.64
CA GLY A 996 22.98 48.34 8.90
C GLY A 996 23.69 47.03 9.26
N LEU A 997 22.91 45.99 9.60
CA LEU A 997 23.48 44.71 10.05
C LEU A 997 24.22 44.00 8.93
N GLN A 998 25.31 43.35 9.30
CA GLN A 998 26.08 42.50 8.40
C GLN A 998 25.56 41.06 8.53
N TYR A 999 24.85 40.58 7.52
CA TYR A 999 24.18 39.27 7.57
C TYR A 999 25.06 38.10 7.11
N ASP A 1000 26.26 38.38 6.57
CA ASP A 1000 27.22 37.42 6.02
C ASP A 1000 28.45 37.22 6.92
N MET A 1001 28.25 37.26 8.24
CA MET A 1001 29.30 36.96 9.21
C MET A 1001 29.78 35.52 9.10
N THR A 1002 31.09 35.32 9.22
CA THR A 1002 31.67 33.99 9.40
C THR A 1002 31.34 33.44 10.79
N GLY A 1003 31.31 32.11 10.94
CA GLY A 1003 31.03 31.47 12.23
C GLY A 1003 31.99 31.90 13.34
N ASP A 1004 33.25 32.19 13.00
CA ASP A 1004 34.25 32.69 13.96
C ASP A 1004 33.95 34.13 14.42
N GLU A 1005 33.49 35.00 13.52
CA GLU A 1005 33.07 36.37 13.85
C GLU A 1005 31.83 36.38 14.77
N MET A 1006 30.85 35.50 14.51
CA MET A 1006 29.66 35.36 15.37
C MET A 1006 30.04 34.85 16.78
N LEU A 1007 30.94 33.86 16.85
CA LEU A 1007 31.44 33.34 18.13
C LEU A 1007 32.26 34.38 18.91
N ALA A 1008 32.97 35.28 18.23
CA ALA A 1008 33.69 36.36 18.87
C ALA A 1008 32.75 37.46 19.41
N GLU A 1009 31.72 37.83 18.65
CA GLU A 1009 30.74 38.85 19.05
C GLU A 1009 29.81 38.37 20.17
N SER A 1010 29.30 37.14 20.09
CA SER A 1010 28.42 36.57 21.14
C SER A 1010 29.06 36.55 22.53
N ARG A 1011 30.39 36.42 22.63
CA ARG A 1011 31.13 36.46 23.91
C ARG A 1011 31.09 37.81 24.61
N LYS A 1012 30.74 38.90 23.91
CA LYS A 1012 30.62 40.25 24.50
C LYS A 1012 29.35 40.42 25.32
N TYR A 1013 28.37 39.53 25.15
CA TYR A 1013 27.09 39.59 25.82
C TYR A 1013 27.03 38.56 26.94
N SER A 1014 26.66 38.99 28.15
CA SER A 1014 26.37 38.09 29.26
C SER A 1014 24.98 37.50 29.07
N VAL A 1015 24.85 36.59 28.11
CA VAL A 1015 23.58 35.95 27.77
C VAL A 1015 23.19 35.07 28.96
N GLY A 1016 22.07 35.39 29.62
CA GLY A 1016 21.53 34.53 30.69
C GLY A 1016 21.34 33.11 30.17
N SER A 1017 21.44 32.11 31.04
CA SER A 1017 21.30 30.68 30.69
C SER A 1017 20.02 30.32 29.92
N GLN A 1018 19.06 31.25 29.83
CA GLN A 1018 17.83 31.18 29.05
C GLN A 1018 17.99 31.42 27.52
N MET A 1019 19.06 32.08 27.05
CA MET A 1019 19.23 32.47 25.64
C MET A 1019 20.38 31.77 24.89
N VAL A 1020 21.21 30.96 25.57
CA VAL A 1020 22.39 30.25 24.99
C VAL A 1020 22.02 29.08 24.05
N MET A 1021 20.78 29.01 23.55
CA MET A 1021 20.25 27.86 22.81
C MET A 1021 19.60 28.19 21.46
N ARG A 1022 20.13 29.18 20.73
CA ARG A 1022 19.78 29.36 19.30
C ARG A 1022 21.03 29.21 18.43
N SER A 1023 20.87 28.39 17.40
CA SER A 1023 21.90 27.90 16.49
C SER A 1023 22.53 29.01 15.65
N THR A 1024 23.84 28.88 15.41
CA THR A 1024 24.71 29.83 14.71
C THR A 1024 24.57 29.87 13.17
N LEU A 1025 23.73 29.04 12.54
CA LEU A 1025 23.62 28.99 11.07
C LEU A 1025 22.34 29.63 10.54
N ARG A 1026 22.44 30.93 10.20
CA ARG A 1026 21.65 31.46 9.06
C ARG A 1026 22.02 30.65 7.81
N GLY A 1027 21.03 30.31 6.99
CA GLY A 1027 21.32 29.86 5.62
C GLY A 1027 22.11 30.91 4.89
N ASP A 1028 23.00 30.49 3.97
CA ASP A 1028 23.74 31.36 3.07
C ASP A 1028 22.84 32.52 2.65
N SER A 1029 23.02 33.62 3.37
CA SER A 1029 22.07 34.69 3.37
C SER A 1029 22.42 35.47 2.12
N ALA A 1030 21.66 35.22 1.05
CA ALA A 1030 21.59 36.13 -0.08
C ALA A 1030 21.05 37.52 0.33
N PHE A 1031 20.85 37.80 1.63
CA PHE A 1031 20.54 39.12 2.14
C PHE A 1031 21.79 39.98 2.11
N VAL A 1032 21.81 40.88 1.13
CA VAL A 1032 22.78 41.97 1.02
C VAL A 1032 22.59 42.89 2.24
N ALA A 1033 23.70 43.44 2.75
CA ALA A 1033 23.63 44.50 3.77
C ALA A 1033 22.65 45.59 3.31
N LEU A 1034 21.85 46.10 4.26
CA LEU A 1034 20.89 47.19 4.02
C LEU A 1034 21.46 48.50 4.59
N PRO A 1035 22.42 49.15 3.93
CA PRO A 1035 23.16 50.28 4.50
C PRO A 1035 22.26 51.45 4.91
N GLU A 1036 21.14 51.66 4.23
CA GLU A 1036 20.17 52.72 4.56
C GLU A 1036 19.50 52.50 5.93
N SER A 1037 19.39 51.26 6.40
CA SER A 1037 18.86 50.97 7.74
C SER A 1037 19.81 51.41 8.86
N SER A 1038 21.12 51.58 8.58
CA SER A 1038 22.10 52.18 9.51
C SER A 1038 21.75 53.64 9.79
N GLU A 1039 21.46 54.37 8.72
CA GLU A 1039 21.08 55.77 8.79
C GLU A 1039 19.71 55.93 9.49
N GLU A 1040 18.76 55.04 9.18
CA GLU A 1040 17.45 55.01 9.82
C GLU A 1040 17.54 54.82 11.34
N VAL A 1041 18.30 53.82 11.83
CA VAL A 1041 18.39 53.59 13.28
C VAL A 1041 19.10 54.69 14.03
N ARG A 1042 20.07 55.37 13.41
CA ARG A 1042 20.72 56.55 14.02
C ARG A 1042 19.73 57.70 14.15
N GLN A 1043 18.94 57.97 13.12
CA GLN A 1043 17.91 59.01 13.17
C GLN A 1043 16.83 58.69 14.23
N ILE A 1044 16.39 57.43 14.32
CA ILE A 1044 15.47 56.98 15.37
C ILE A 1044 16.11 57.12 16.76
N ALA A 1045 17.40 56.79 16.89
CA ALA A 1045 18.13 56.92 18.14
C ALA A 1045 18.17 58.36 18.64
N ASP A 1046 18.43 59.32 17.74
CA ASP A 1046 18.43 60.74 18.06
C ASP A 1046 17.05 61.21 18.55
N ILE A 1047 15.98 60.78 17.84
CA ILE A 1047 14.60 61.10 18.22
C ILE A 1047 14.27 60.54 19.61
N LEU A 1048 14.58 59.26 19.86
CA LEU A 1048 14.27 58.60 21.13
C LEU A 1048 15.10 59.18 22.29
N THR A 1049 16.38 59.45 22.06
CA THR A 1049 17.27 60.08 23.04
C THR A 1049 16.80 61.49 23.40
N SER A 1050 16.37 62.28 22.41
CA SER A 1050 15.77 63.61 22.66
C SER A 1050 14.52 63.55 23.55
N ARG A 1051 13.83 62.41 23.55
CA ARG A 1051 12.67 62.11 24.40
C ARG A 1051 13.01 61.35 25.68
N LYS A 1052 14.30 61.33 26.08
CA LYS A 1052 14.82 60.72 27.30
C LYS A 1052 14.68 59.19 27.36
N TYR A 1053 14.64 58.51 26.21
CA TYR A 1053 14.83 57.06 26.19
C TYR A 1053 16.33 56.73 26.35
N GLN A 1054 16.64 55.67 27.09
CA GLN A 1054 17.94 55.02 27.04
C GLN A 1054 18.04 54.22 25.75
N VAL A 1055 18.83 54.69 24.79
CA VAL A 1055 18.94 54.04 23.48
C VAL A 1055 20.27 53.31 23.36
N GLN A 1056 20.20 52.06 22.92
CA GLN A 1056 21.35 51.26 22.51
C GLN A 1056 21.22 50.94 21.02
N VAL A 1057 22.25 51.23 20.23
CA VAL A 1057 22.24 51.00 18.77
C VAL A 1057 23.26 49.92 18.43
N HIS A 1058 22.84 48.93 17.67
CA HIS A 1058 23.66 47.85 17.16
C HIS A 1058 23.72 47.91 15.63
N GLU A 1059 24.94 47.99 15.10
CA GLU A 1059 25.21 48.08 13.66
C GLU A 1059 26.29 47.09 13.23
N GLY A 1060 26.34 46.76 11.94
CA GLY A 1060 27.32 45.84 11.37
C GLY A 1060 27.28 44.47 12.06
N ILE A 1061 28.44 44.01 12.53
CA ILE A 1061 28.60 42.72 13.22
C ILE A 1061 28.14 42.72 14.69
N SER A 1062 27.89 43.91 15.27
CA SER A 1062 27.54 44.03 16.70
C SER A 1062 26.07 43.73 17.00
N GLY A 1063 25.21 43.72 15.97
CA GLY A 1063 23.80 43.35 16.09
C GLY A 1063 23.61 41.87 15.80
N THR A 1064 23.71 41.08 16.85
CA THR A 1064 23.53 39.63 16.81
C THR A 1064 22.24 39.25 17.55
N GLU A 1065 21.87 37.97 17.58
CA GLU A 1065 20.69 37.54 18.38
C GLU A 1065 20.96 37.62 19.89
N GLU A 1066 22.23 37.69 20.30
CA GLU A 1066 22.70 37.75 21.68
C GLU A 1066 22.84 39.17 22.24
N SER A 1067 22.97 40.16 21.36
CA SER A 1067 23.01 41.59 21.68
C SER A 1067 21.63 42.13 21.95
#